data_AF-A0A8T7KQW8-F1
#
_entry.id   AF-A0A8T7KQW8-F1
#
_cell.length_a   1.000
_cell.length_b   1.000
_cell.length_c   1.000
_cell.angle_alpha   90.00
_cell.angle_beta   90.00
_cell.angle_gamma   90.00
#
_symmetry.space_group_name_H-M   'P 1'
#
loop_
_entity.id
_entity.type
_entity.pdbx_description
1 polymer ?
#
loop_
_entity_poly.entity_id
_entity_poly.type
_entity_poly.pdbx_seq_one_letter_code
_entity_poly.pdbx_strand_id
1 'polypeptide(L)'
;MRIEEHYHRYPRLITASIAWLTALLVVLALLNLGATLLRGLWDVYGRDETLIGAVPGLRPLADWIASGPRTHATSLLNLLPTLLAPLAWAAVALLAALVLRNAFPAVRTSSTGLLVEFAGSWLPVPWENLTALKVTGDLAGERFVVLAETGTHTLTSWHRLYSLFYNLGTRPGFYITSSISDFDQLIKTMLAESYRVSRAIEGLHEVQLREDARSPLFRLLLSPGSFFSRSAVDDAQPAPAPLPGGPLRAVYPTRISALLVGVTALLAAGTLVSYLGYWVRFLALMLPAVRSLPPFSWTYGDTGYVELFNAFRTRAVPLLGVADRPDLPAPWWLLVAAHLMLLLAIPLLLWLLNLLPSLEARADGLAVRNRLNGRWRLLPWQRVQAFKATELSAESSILLLQSRGGPGSRLTSLFYDGSLAPGILITSAIGFFQPLLAQALGRLALLEQAGGAPILQQEARSQLLWLTLRRRPALEALVASARADETSRQLSLSRLRAAAAPMAALALLPALLLLASGVLADRPPTPGLLAGAIGLWLFGMLEWPLVALVSVLLDEQSGGGEEDFRAVVLYPGSQFPRLLPLSGALLLQIIGLPVLPVLAWIGAIVWAYWLASGLFEALYDWRGSQAILGGLLPVSWQLLLLIGFLIAAR
;
A
#
# COMPACT_ATOMS: atom_id res chain seq x y z
N MET A 1 35.80 -0.87 -34.09
CA MET A 1 34.45 -1.42 -34.37
C MET A 1 33.45 -0.30 -34.12
N ARG A 2 32.64 0.07 -35.13
CA ARG A 2 31.50 0.98 -34.93
C ARG A 2 30.38 0.18 -34.27
N ILE A 3 29.88 0.66 -33.14
CA ILE A 3 28.72 0.04 -32.48
C ILE A 3 27.49 0.44 -33.29
N GLU A 4 26.70 -0.54 -33.74
CA GLU A 4 25.39 -0.27 -34.31
C GLU A 4 24.48 0.30 -33.23
N GLU A 5 23.75 1.37 -33.54
CA GLU A 5 22.82 1.97 -32.58
C GLU A 5 21.70 0.98 -32.27
N HIS A 6 21.59 0.57 -31.00
CA HIS A 6 20.53 -0.33 -30.55
C HIS A 6 19.47 0.44 -29.76
N TYR A 7 18.21 0.16 -30.07
CA TYR A 7 17.06 0.80 -29.45
C TYR A 7 16.37 -0.15 -28.47
N HIS A 8 16.45 0.17 -27.18
CA HIS A 8 15.86 -0.62 -26.10
C HIS A 8 14.55 0.02 -25.64
N ARG A 9 13.45 -0.74 -25.66
CA ARG A 9 12.11 -0.27 -25.30
C ARG A 9 11.37 -1.27 -24.41
N TYR A 10 10.46 -0.75 -23.61
CA TYR A 10 9.57 -1.57 -22.80
C TYR A 10 8.38 -2.11 -23.62
N PRO A 11 7.78 -3.24 -23.20
CA PRO A 11 6.55 -3.76 -23.78
C PRO A 11 5.46 -2.69 -23.85
N ARG A 12 4.72 -2.67 -24.97
CA ARG A 12 3.63 -1.70 -25.20
C ARG A 12 2.58 -1.74 -24.09
N LEU A 13 2.32 -2.92 -23.52
CA LEU A 13 1.33 -3.08 -22.46
C LEU A 13 1.73 -2.33 -21.18
N ILE A 14 3.01 -2.39 -20.78
CA ILE A 14 3.52 -1.70 -19.59
C ILE A 14 3.47 -0.18 -19.80
N THR A 15 4.01 0.27 -20.94
CA THR A 15 4.04 1.71 -21.28
C THR A 15 2.64 2.29 -21.45
N ALA A 16 1.72 1.57 -22.11
CA ALA A 16 0.32 1.97 -22.23
C ALA A 16 -0.39 2.00 -20.87
N SER A 17 -0.18 1.00 -20.00
CA SER A 17 -0.83 0.98 -18.68
C SER A 17 -0.41 2.18 -17.83
N ILE A 18 0.89 2.53 -17.83
CA ILE A 18 1.39 3.71 -17.14
C ILE A 18 0.83 4.99 -17.78
N ALA A 19 0.80 5.07 -19.11
CA ALA A 19 0.25 6.22 -19.82
C ALA A 19 -1.24 6.42 -19.50
N TRP A 20 -2.06 5.36 -19.52
CA TRP A 20 -3.48 5.43 -19.18
C TRP A 20 -3.69 5.80 -17.72
N LEU A 21 -2.94 5.22 -16.78
CA LEU A 21 -3.04 5.55 -15.36
C LEU A 21 -2.71 7.02 -15.09
N THR A 22 -1.60 7.50 -15.66
CA THR A 22 -1.16 8.90 -15.50
C THR A 22 -2.12 9.88 -16.19
N ALA A 23 -2.62 9.54 -17.38
CA ALA A 23 -3.64 10.33 -18.07
C ALA A 23 -4.93 10.39 -17.27
N LEU A 24 -5.43 9.25 -16.76
CA LEU A 24 -6.64 9.19 -15.96
C LEU A 24 -6.52 10.07 -14.71
N LEU A 25 -5.40 9.98 -14.00
CA LEU A 25 -5.13 10.76 -12.79
C LEU A 25 -5.13 12.27 -13.07
N VAL A 26 -4.50 12.71 -14.16
CA VAL A 26 -4.49 14.13 -14.57
C VAL A 26 -5.87 14.58 -15.04
N VAL A 27 -6.57 13.78 -15.85
CA VAL A 27 -7.92 14.08 -16.34
C VAL A 27 -8.88 14.23 -15.18
N LEU A 28 -8.89 13.31 -14.20
CA LEU A 28 -9.74 13.41 -13.02
C LEU A 28 -9.45 14.67 -12.19
N ALA A 29 -8.17 15.01 -12.01
CA ALA A 29 -7.78 16.22 -11.28
C ALA A 29 -8.19 17.50 -12.03
N LEU A 30 -8.02 17.54 -13.35
CA LEU A 30 -8.45 18.66 -14.20
C LEU A 30 -9.97 18.78 -14.29
N LEU A 31 -10.71 17.68 -14.34
CA LEU A 31 -12.17 17.69 -14.29
C LEU A 31 -12.66 18.26 -12.96
N ASN A 32 -12.04 17.88 -11.83
CA ASN A 32 -12.36 18.44 -10.53
C ASN A 32 -12.02 19.94 -10.42
N LEU A 33 -10.85 20.36 -10.92
CA LEU A 33 -10.46 21.76 -10.96
C LEU A 33 -11.40 22.58 -11.86
N GLY A 34 -11.68 22.08 -13.06
CA GLY A 34 -12.56 22.71 -14.03
C GLY A 34 -13.99 22.84 -13.54
N ALA A 35 -14.54 21.78 -12.92
CA ALA A 35 -15.85 21.83 -12.28
C ALA A 35 -15.89 22.88 -11.16
N THR A 36 -14.85 22.96 -10.33
CA THR A 36 -14.76 23.93 -9.23
C THR A 36 -14.66 25.37 -9.74
N LEU A 37 -13.82 25.59 -10.76
CA LEU A 37 -13.65 26.89 -11.42
C LEU A 37 -14.95 27.35 -12.07
N LEU A 38 -15.62 26.47 -12.82
CA LEU A 38 -16.86 26.79 -13.51
C LEU A 38 -17.98 27.14 -12.53
N ARG A 39 -18.12 26.39 -11.42
CA ARG A 39 -19.06 26.73 -10.34
C ARG A 39 -18.82 28.13 -9.79
N GLY A 40 -17.57 28.44 -9.47
CA GLY A 40 -17.26 29.74 -8.88
C GLY A 40 -17.38 30.90 -9.88
N LEU A 41 -17.15 30.66 -11.18
CA LEU A 41 -17.48 31.63 -12.22
C LEU A 41 -18.99 31.84 -12.36
N TRP A 42 -19.80 30.78 -12.28
CA TRP A 42 -21.26 30.91 -12.26
C TRP A 42 -21.76 31.68 -11.03
N ASP A 43 -21.08 31.60 -9.90
CA ASP A 43 -21.45 32.36 -8.70
C ASP A 43 -21.13 33.87 -8.86
N VAL A 44 -20.02 34.21 -9.56
CA VAL A 44 -19.61 35.61 -9.80
C VAL A 44 -20.39 36.27 -10.93
N TYR A 45 -20.61 35.57 -12.05
CA TYR A 45 -21.18 36.14 -13.28
C TYR A 45 -22.61 35.70 -13.55
N GLY A 46 -23.15 34.75 -12.79
CA GLY A 46 -24.44 34.12 -13.07
C GLY A 46 -24.33 32.95 -14.06
N ARG A 47 -25.35 32.08 -14.04
CA ARG A 47 -25.51 30.96 -14.98
C ARG A 47 -26.48 31.36 -16.09
N ASP A 48 -26.05 31.30 -17.35
CA ASP A 48 -26.93 31.57 -18.50
C ASP A 48 -27.72 30.32 -18.89
N GLU A 49 -28.96 30.22 -18.41
CA GLU A 49 -29.87 29.12 -18.71
C GLU A 49 -30.26 29.03 -20.19
N THR A 50 -30.20 30.14 -20.94
CA THR A 50 -30.65 30.17 -22.33
C THR A 50 -29.67 29.42 -23.23
N LEU A 51 -28.37 29.62 -23.02
CA LEU A 51 -27.30 28.90 -23.72
C LEU A 51 -27.24 27.43 -23.32
N ILE A 52 -27.44 27.11 -22.03
CA ILE A 52 -27.44 25.73 -21.53
C ILE A 52 -28.64 24.94 -22.09
N GLY A 53 -29.81 25.59 -22.22
CA GLY A 53 -31.01 25.00 -22.80
C GLY A 53 -30.94 24.81 -24.32
N ALA A 54 -30.12 25.61 -25.02
CA ALA A 54 -30.00 25.56 -26.47
C ALA A 54 -29.21 24.34 -26.99
N VAL A 55 -28.31 23.75 -26.18
CA VAL A 55 -27.47 22.64 -26.60
C VAL A 55 -27.92 21.32 -25.95
N PRO A 56 -28.30 20.30 -26.74
CA PRO A 56 -28.72 19.01 -26.20
C PRO A 56 -27.57 18.33 -25.42
N GLY A 57 -27.87 17.86 -24.21
CA GLY A 57 -26.90 17.20 -23.32
C GLY A 57 -26.09 18.13 -22.40
N LEU A 58 -26.13 19.45 -22.61
CA LEU A 58 -25.41 20.41 -21.77
C LEU A 58 -26.10 20.64 -20.42
N ARG A 59 -27.43 20.57 -20.37
CA ARG A 59 -28.23 20.68 -19.14
C ARG A 59 -27.91 19.64 -18.07
N PRO A 60 -27.95 18.31 -18.34
CA PRO A 60 -27.59 17.31 -17.34
C PRO A 60 -26.14 17.42 -16.88
N LEU A 61 -25.21 17.81 -17.76
CA LEU A 61 -23.82 18.08 -17.39
C LEU A 61 -23.71 19.30 -16.48
N ALA A 62 -24.39 20.40 -16.81
CA ALA A 62 -24.40 21.62 -16.01
C ALA A 62 -25.02 21.39 -14.63
N ASP A 63 -26.08 20.58 -14.56
CA ASP A 63 -26.74 20.22 -13.29
C ASP A 63 -25.85 19.28 -12.44
N TRP A 64 -25.15 18.32 -13.08
CA TRP A 64 -24.15 17.49 -12.39
C TRP A 64 -22.96 18.31 -11.87
N ILE A 65 -22.49 19.29 -12.64
CA ILE A 65 -21.46 20.22 -12.17
C ILE A 65 -22.06 21.03 -11.01
N ALA A 66 -23.25 21.60 -11.14
CA ALA A 66 -23.86 22.44 -10.12
C ALA A 66 -24.18 21.71 -8.80
N SER A 67 -24.39 20.39 -8.83
CA SER A 67 -24.75 19.58 -7.65
C SER A 67 -23.59 19.26 -6.70
N GLY A 68 -22.35 19.66 -7.02
CA GLY A 68 -21.21 19.39 -6.14
C GLY A 68 -21.05 20.39 -4.99
N PRO A 69 -20.12 20.11 -4.05
CA PRO A 69 -19.81 21.01 -2.94
C PRO A 69 -19.46 22.42 -3.46
N ARG A 70 -20.05 23.46 -2.83
CA ARG A 70 -20.09 24.82 -3.39
C ARG A 70 -19.75 25.86 -2.31
N THR A 71 -18.67 26.60 -2.52
CA THR A 71 -18.34 27.84 -1.80
C THR A 71 -18.87 29.01 -2.61
N HIS A 72 -19.79 29.82 -2.05
CA HIS A 72 -20.28 31.02 -2.73
C HIS A 72 -19.15 32.05 -2.90
N ALA A 73 -18.73 32.28 -4.14
CA ALA A 73 -17.77 33.31 -4.49
C ALA A 73 -18.50 34.57 -4.97
N THR A 74 -18.48 35.64 -4.18
CA THR A 74 -19.06 36.95 -4.56
C THR A 74 -18.11 37.81 -5.39
N SER A 75 -16.83 37.42 -5.48
CA SER A 75 -15.81 38.11 -6.27
C SER A 75 -14.72 37.14 -6.69
N LEU A 76 -13.95 37.49 -7.72
CA LEU A 76 -12.78 36.70 -8.16
C LEU A 76 -11.72 36.53 -7.06
N LEU A 77 -11.60 37.53 -6.16
CA LEU A 77 -10.69 37.43 -5.00
C LEU A 77 -11.16 36.36 -4.00
N ASN A 78 -12.47 36.22 -3.81
CA ASN A 78 -13.05 35.19 -2.94
C ASN A 78 -13.05 33.79 -3.55
N LEU A 79 -12.85 33.69 -4.88
CA LEU A 79 -12.66 32.43 -5.59
C LEU A 79 -11.27 31.81 -5.35
N LEU A 80 -10.23 32.64 -5.17
CA LEU A 80 -8.86 32.15 -5.12
C LEU A 80 -8.61 31.11 -4.00
N PRO A 81 -9.08 31.29 -2.76
CA PRO A 81 -8.90 30.30 -1.69
C PRO A 81 -9.59 28.96 -1.98
N THR A 82 -10.72 28.98 -2.71
CA THR A 82 -11.51 27.79 -3.01
C THR A 82 -10.86 26.94 -4.11
N LEU A 83 -10.05 27.57 -4.97
CA LEU A 83 -9.25 26.90 -5.99
C LEU A 83 -7.95 26.31 -5.46
N LEU A 84 -7.44 26.73 -4.30
CA LEU A 84 -6.14 26.27 -3.79
C LEU A 84 -6.07 24.75 -3.63
N ALA A 85 -7.08 24.13 -3.03
CA ALA A 85 -7.08 22.69 -2.81
C ALA A 85 -7.18 21.88 -4.13
N PRO A 86 -8.10 22.19 -5.06
CA PRO A 86 -8.10 21.58 -6.39
C PRO A 86 -6.82 21.83 -7.20
N LEU A 87 -6.24 23.03 -7.12
CA LEU A 87 -4.96 23.36 -7.78
C LEU A 87 -3.81 22.57 -7.20
N ALA A 88 -3.72 22.47 -5.87
CA ALA A 88 -2.72 21.65 -5.20
C ALA A 88 -2.86 20.17 -5.60
N TRP A 89 -4.10 19.66 -5.68
CA TRP A 89 -4.34 18.30 -6.14
C TRP A 89 -3.97 18.09 -7.62
N ALA A 90 -4.31 19.04 -8.50
CA ALA A 90 -3.90 19.00 -9.89
C ALA A 90 -2.38 19.06 -10.05
N ALA A 91 -1.70 19.88 -9.25
CA ALA A 91 -0.24 19.97 -9.23
C ALA A 91 0.40 18.65 -8.76
N VAL A 92 -0.11 18.05 -7.67
CA VAL A 92 0.34 16.74 -7.18
C VAL A 92 0.06 15.65 -8.21
N ALA A 93 -1.10 15.67 -8.85
CA ALA A 93 -1.47 14.70 -9.87
C ALA A 93 -0.55 14.80 -11.09
N LEU A 94 -0.28 16.02 -11.57
CA LEU A 94 0.65 16.28 -12.66
C LEU A 94 2.07 15.85 -12.28
N LEU A 95 2.52 16.17 -11.07
CA LEU A 95 3.82 15.75 -10.55
C LEU A 95 3.96 14.23 -10.55
N ALA A 96 2.98 13.52 -10.00
CA ALA A 96 2.96 12.06 -9.97
C ALA A 96 2.93 11.46 -11.38
N ALA A 97 2.13 12.04 -12.28
CA ALA A 97 2.05 11.63 -13.68
C ALA A 97 3.39 11.80 -14.40
N LEU A 98 4.08 12.93 -14.21
CA LEU A 98 5.39 13.19 -14.78
C LEU A 98 6.46 12.24 -14.23
N VAL A 99 6.47 12.01 -12.92
CA VAL A 99 7.43 11.08 -12.29
C VAL A 99 7.22 9.66 -12.82
N LEU A 100 5.97 9.18 -12.85
CA LEU A 100 5.65 7.80 -13.23
C LEU A 100 5.84 7.55 -14.73
N ARG A 101 5.43 8.50 -15.59
CA ARG A 101 5.57 8.38 -17.05
C ARG A 101 7.04 8.37 -17.49
N ASN A 102 7.90 9.11 -16.80
CA ASN A 102 9.33 9.17 -17.12
C ASN A 102 10.18 8.21 -16.26
N ALA A 103 9.56 7.40 -15.39
CA ALA A 103 10.31 6.47 -14.53
C ALA A 103 11.01 5.36 -15.33
N PHE A 104 10.44 4.95 -16.47
CA PHE A 104 10.93 3.87 -17.31
C PHE A 104 11.18 4.36 -18.75
N PRO A 105 12.27 5.13 -18.97
CA PRO A 105 12.56 5.72 -20.27
C PRO A 105 13.06 4.66 -21.27
N ALA A 106 12.79 4.87 -22.57
CA ALA A 106 13.50 4.12 -23.60
C ALA A 106 14.97 4.57 -23.66
N VAL A 107 15.85 3.64 -24.02
CA VAL A 107 17.30 3.88 -24.03
C VAL A 107 17.86 3.52 -25.40
N ARG A 108 18.65 4.41 -25.98
CA ARG A 108 19.47 4.13 -27.16
C ARG A 108 20.93 4.08 -26.78
N THR A 109 21.63 3.04 -27.23
CA THR A 109 23.07 2.91 -27.06
C THR A 109 23.78 3.41 -28.32
N SER A 110 24.86 4.17 -28.13
CA SER A 110 25.71 4.66 -29.21
C SER A 110 27.18 4.60 -28.82
N SER A 111 28.07 4.78 -29.79
CA SER A 111 29.53 4.81 -29.53
C SER A 111 29.97 5.96 -28.61
N THR A 112 29.22 7.06 -28.57
CA THR A 112 29.53 8.25 -27.77
C THR A 112 28.88 8.23 -26.37
N GLY A 113 27.79 7.51 -26.20
CA GLY A 113 27.03 7.48 -24.95
C GLY A 113 25.66 6.83 -25.08
N LEU A 114 24.83 7.07 -24.07
CA LEU A 114 23.44 6.70 -24.04
C LEU A 114 22.58 7.90 -24.43
N LEU A 115 21.48 7.66 -25.14
CA LEU A 115 20.38 8.61 -25.23
C LEU A 115 19.23 8.07 -24.39
N VAL A 116 18.76 8.88 -23.45
CA VAL A 116 17.66 8.53 -22.55
C VAL A 116 16.43 9.35 -22.93
N GLU A 117 15.30 8.70 -23.17
CA GLU A 117 14.06 9.40 -23.50
C GLU A 117 13.51 10.14 -22.27
N PHE A 118 13.25 11.44 -22.41
CA PHE A 118 12.60 12.24 -21.37
C PHE A 118 11.65 13.25 -21.99
N ALA A 119 10.38 13.20 -21.57
CA ALA A 119 9.33 14.13 -22.02
C ALA A 119 9.22 14.27 -23.56
N GLY A 120 9.45 13.19 -24.32
CA GLY A 120 9.40 13.18 -25.78
C GLY A 120 10.66 13.70 -26.49
N SER A 121 11.72 13.99 -25.72
CA SER A 121 13.05 14.36 -26.22
C SER A 121 14.11 13.33 -25.81
N TRP A 122 15.30 13.42 -26.39
CA TRP A 122 16.43 12.54 -26.07
C TRP A 122 17.50 13.32 -25.30
N LEU A 123 17.82 12.87 -24.10
CA LEU A 123 18.88 13.43 -23.26
C LEU A 123 20.17 12.63 -23.48
N PRO A 124 21.26 13.27 -23.93
CA PRO A 124 22.54 12.59 -24.09
C PRO A 124 23.24 12.40 -22.75
N VAL A 125 23.63 11.17 -22.47
CA VAL A 125 24.43 10.76 -21.31
C VAL A 125 25.74 10.15 -21.85
N PRO A 126 26.83 10.94 -21.89
CA PRO A 126 28.15 10.43 -22.24
C PRO A 126 28.59 9.30 -21.31
N TRP A 127 29.33 8.33 -21.84
CA TRP A 127 29.84 7.20 -21.05
C TRP A 127 30.71 7.64 -19.87
N GLU A 128 31.49 8.71 -20.03
CA GLU A 128 32.30 9.36 -18.98
C GLU A 128 31.47 9.88 -17.80
N ASN A 129 30.21 10.21 -18.02
CA ASN A 129 29.35 10.77 -16.98
C ASN A 129 28.52 9.71 -16.26
N LEU A 130 28.63 8.44 -16.65
CA LEU A 130 28.02 7.34 -15.92
C LEU A 130 28.88 7.05 -14.70
N THR A 131 28.28 7.06 -13.51
CA THR A 131 29.04 6.98 -12.24
C THR A 131 28.86 5.66 -11.52
N ALA A 132 27.64 5.13 -11.49
CA ALA A 132 27.33 3.88 -10.81
C ALA A 132 26.10 3.21 -11.44
N LEU A 133 26.12 1.88 -11.43
CA LEU A 133 24.95 1.06 -11.73
C LEU A 133 24.56 0.33 -10.46
N LYS A 134 23.47 0.79 -9.83
CA LYS A 134 22.97 0.17 -8.60
C LYS A 134 21.91 -0.84 -8.98
N VAL A 135 22.05 -2.09 -8.56
CA VAL A 135 21.14 -3.17 -8.95
C VAL A 135 20.29 -3.61 -7.77
N THR A 136 18.97 -3.70 -7.97
CA THR A 136 18.04 -4.33 -7.04
C THR A 136 17.34 -5.48 -7.74
N GLY A 137 17.61 -6.71 -7.32
CA GLY A 137 16.95 -7.92 -7.83
C GLY A 137 15.87 -8.46 -6.88
N ASP A 138 14.96 -9.25 -7.46
CA ASP A 138 14.04 -10.14 -6.74
C ASP A 138 14.81 -11.35 -6.15
N LEU A 139 14.29 -11.96 -5.08
CA LEU A 139 14.77 -13.22 -4.48
C LEU A 139 14.82 -14.38 -5.48
N ALA A 140 13.97 -14.37 -6.51
CA ALA A 140 13.96 -15.39 -7.56
C ALA A 140 15.02 -15.14 -8.65
N GLY A 141 15.66 -13.96 -8.66
CA GLY A 141 16.64 -13.60 -9.70
C GLY A 141 16.04 -13.37 -11.10
N GLU A 142 14.72 -13.27 -11.23
CA GLU A 142 14.05 -13.09 -12.53
C GLU A 142 13.79 -11.62 -12.87
N ARG A 143 13.66 -10.77 -11.85
CA ARG A 143 13.26 -9.37 -11.99
C ARG A 143 14.30 -8.45 -11.38
N PHE A 144 14.76 -7.47 -12.17
CA PHE A 144 15.76 -6.51 -11.75
C PHE A 144 15.31 -5.08 -12.02
N VAL A 145 15.66 -4.18 -11.12
CA VAL A 145 15.60 -2.73 -11.32
C VAL A 145 17.00 -2.18 -11.08
N VAL A 146 17.56 -1.56 -12.10
CA VAL A 146 18.87 -0.92 -12.09
C VAL A 146 18.67 0.59 -12.09
N LEU A 147 19.30 1.28 -11.14
CA LEU A 147 19.45 2.73 -11.19
C LEU A 147 20.80 3.05 -11.82
N ALA A 148 20.77 3.71 -12.99
CA ALA A 148 21.95 4.28 -13.62
C ALA A 148 22.14 5.71 -13.10
N GLU A 149 23.16 5.94 -12.28
CA GLU A 149 23.51 7.26 -11.75
C GLU A 149 24.48 7.99 -12.66
N THR A 150 24.22 9.27 -12.88
CA THR A 150 25.01 10.13 -13.76
C THR A 150 25.60 11.34 -13.03
N GLY A 151 26.53 12.04 -13.67
CA GLY A 151 27.04 13.33 -13.24
C GLY A 151 25.96 14.40 -13.11
N THR A 152 26.26 15.50 -12.41
CA THR A 152 25.27 16.53 -12.02
C THR A 152 24.70 17.37 -13.17
N HIS A 153 25.28 17.30 -14.37
CA HIS A 153 24.97 18.20 -15.50
C HIS A 153 24.40 17.51 -16.75
N THR A 154 24.33 16.18 -16.79
CA THR A 154 23.86 15.43 -17.97
C THR A 154 22.35 15.20 -17.97
N LEU A 155 21.76 15.05 -16.79
CA LEU A 155 20.34 14.82 -16.59
C LEU A 155 19.70 16.01 -15.87
N THR A 156 18.39 16.21 -16.09
CA THR A 156 17.64 17.28 -15.44
C THR A 156 17.53 17.07 -13.93
N SER A 157 17.29 18.13 -13.16
CA SER A 157 17.10 18.05 -11.70
C SER A 157 15.98 17.08 -11.29
N TRP A 158 15.02 16.82 -12.17
CA TRP A 158 13.96 15.81 -11.99
C TRP A 158 14.52 14.40 -11.74
N HIS A 159 15.63 14.06 -12.38
CA HIS A 159 16.27 12.75 -12.25
C HIS A 159 16.86 12.51 -10.85
N ARG A 160 16.97 13.54 -10.01
CA ARG A 160 17.33 13.38 -8.60
C ARG A 160 16.21 12.73 -7.80
N LEU A 161 14.94 12.91 -8.19
CA LEU A 161 13.82 12.24 -7.54
C LEU A 161 13.93 10.71 -7.65
N TYR A 162 14.43 10.21 -8.78
CA TYR A 162 14.62 8.76 -8.95
C TYR A 162 15.67 8.20 -7.98
N SER A 163 16.78 8.90 -7.80
CA SER A 163 17.76 8.49 -6.78
C SER A 163 17.25 8.67 -5.35
N LEU A 164 16.40 9.68 -5.11
CA LEU A 164 15.73 9.90 -3.83
C LEU A 164 14.81 8.72 -3.48
N PHE A 165 13.97 8.29 -4.42
CA PHE A 165 13.09 7.12 -4.24
C PHE A 165 13.88 5.80 -4.18
N TYR A 166 15.04 5.72 -4.83
CA TYR A 166 15.86 4.52 -4.83
C TYR A 166 16.60 4.32 -3.50
N ASN A 167 17.38 5.29 -3.03
CA ASN A 167 18.21 5.17 -1.81
C ASN A 167 18.39 6.53 -1.11
N LEU A 168 17.40 7.42 -1.17
CA LEU A 168 17.52 8.80 -0.65
C LEU A 168 18.76 9.54 -1.20
N GLY A 169 19.22 9.15 -2.39
CA GLY A 169 20.39 9.74 -3.04
C GLY A 169 20.03 11.05 -3.71
N THR A 170 20.98 11.96 -3.81
CA THR A 170 20.79 13.30 -4.40
C THR A 170 21.34 13.43 -5.82
N ARG A 171 22.05 12.40 -6.31
CA ARG A 171 22.61 12.37 -7.68
C ARG A 171 21.49 12.11 -8.69
N PRO A 172 21.55 12.67 -9.91
CA PRO A 172 20.55 12.36 -10.92
C PRO A 172 20.77 10.95 -11.51
N GLY A 173 19.69 10.21 -11.73
CA GLY A 173 19.73 8.91 -12.39
C GLY A 173 18.39 8.52 -13.00
N PHE A 174 18.33 7.38 -13.70
CA PHE A 174 17.11 6.84 -14.30
C PHE A 174 17.02 5.33 -14.08
N TYR A 175 15.81 4.76 -14.15
CA TYR A 175 15.60 3.33 -13.92
C TYR A 175 15.60 2.53 -15.21
N ILE A 176 16.25 1.37 -15.15
CA ILE A 176 16.21 0.33 -16.18
C ILE A 176 15.66 -0.92 -15.49
N THR A 177 14.58 -1.51 -16.00
CA THR A 177 14.05 -2.77 -15.47
C THR A 177 14.34 -3.93 -16.40
N SER A 178 14.34 -5.16 -15.88
CA SER A 178 14.55 -6.37 -16.67
C SER A 178 13.47 -6.62 -17.74
N SER A 179 12.36 -5.87 -17.70
CA SER A 179 11.32 -5.94 -18.74
C SER A 179 11.68 -5.17 -20.02
N ILE A 180 12.78 -4.42 -20.06
CA ILE A 180 13.24 -3.74 -21.27
C ILE A 180 13.76 -4.77 -22.29
N SER A 181 13.56 -4.50 -23.59
CA SER A 181 14.10 -5.37 -24.64
C SER A 181 15.63 -5.46 -24.57
N ASP A 182 16.15 -6.69 -24.65
CA ASP A 182 17.58 -6.99 -24.65
C ASP A 182 18.33 -6.44 -23.42
N PHE A 183 17.70 -6.56 -22.24
CA PHE A 183 18.24 -6.07 -20.96
C PHE A 183 19.71 -6.49 -20.72
N ASP A 184 20.02 -7.78 -20.89
CA ASP A 184 21.37 -8.30 -20.64
C ASP A 184 22.40 -7.69 -21.59
N GLN A 185 22.02 -7.47 -22.86
CA GLN A 185 22.88 -6.83 -23.84
C GLN A 185 23.12 -5.37 -23.46
N LEU A 186 22.07 -4.63 -23.07
CA LEU A 186 22.17 -3.25 -22.63
C LEU A 186 23.14 -3.09 -21.46
N ILE A 187 23.00 -3.90 -20.39
CA ILE A 187 23.88 -3.83 -19.22
C ILE A 187 25.32 -4.19 -19.59
N LYS A 188 25.53 -5.22 -20.41
CA LYS A 188 26.87 -5.60 -20.91
C LYS A 188 27.52 -4.47 -21.70
N THR A 189 26.78 -3.82 -22.60
CA THR A 189 27.27 -2.67 -23.37
C THR A 189 27.63 -1.51 -22.45
N MET A 190 26.81 -1.21 -21.45
CA MET A 190 27.09 -0.13 -20.48
C MET A 190 28.37 -0.38 -19.70
N LEU A 191 28.59 -1.60 -19.20
CA LEU A 191 29.79 -1.97 -18.46
C LEU A 191 31.05 -1.97 -19.34
N ALA A 192 30.96 -2.57 -20.54
CA ALA A 192 32.09 -2.67 -21.45
C ALA A 192 32.56 -1.30 -21.97
N GLU A 193 31.62 -0.42 -22.34
CA GLU A 193 31.93 0.91 -22.86
C GLU A 193 32.42 1.85 -21.76
N SER A 194 31.82 1.80 -20.57
CA SER A 194 32.34 2.50 -19.38
C SER A 194 33.80 2.11 -19.13
N TYR A 195 34.09 0.80 -19.12
CA TYR A 195 35.44 0.30 -18.86
C TYR A 195 36.45 0.71 -19.96
N ARG A 196 35.99 0.82 -21.21
CA ARG A 196 36.82 1.34 -22.30
C ARG A 196 37.14 2.82 -22.09
N VAL A 197 36.15 3.63 -21.70
CA VAL A 197 36.30 5.08 -21.53
C VAL A 197 37.13 5.42 -20.30
N SER A 198 36.94 4.71 -19.18
CA SER A 198 37.75 4.91 -17.97
C SER A 198 39.23 4.58 -18.19
N ARG A 199 39.56 3.66 -19.10
CA ARG A 199 40.94 3.38 -19.51
C ARG A 199 41.53 4.40 -20.50
N ALA A 200 40.67 5.10 -21.25
CA ALA A 200 41.11 6.06 -22.25
C ALA A 200 41.34 7.48 -21.68
N ILE A 201 40.73 7.82 -20.54
CA ILE A 201 40.80 9.15 -19.95
C ILE A 201 41.35 9.05 -18.51
N GLU A 202 42.51 9.67 -18.26
CA GLU A 202 43.11 9.70 -16.92
C GLU A 202 42.24 10.47 -15.92
N GLY A 203 41.96 9.87 -14.75
CA GLY A 203 41.19 10.47 -13.66
C GLY A 203 39.69 10.10 -13.61
N LEU A 204 39.18 9.39 -14.62
CA LEU A 204 37.81 8.85 -14.62
C LEU A 204 37.73 7.55 -13.81
N HIS A 205 36.79 7.51 -12.87
CA HIS A 205 36.55 6.31 -12.06
C HIS A 205 35.69 5.33 -12.85
N GLU A 206 36.07 4.05 -12.83
CA GLU A 206 35.26 2.98 -13.42
C GLU A 206 33.85 2.96 -12.83
N VAL A 207 32.84 2.78 -13.69
CA VAL A 207 31.45 2.60 -13.23
C VAL A 207 31.39 1.40 -12.30
N GLN A 208 31.06 1.67 -11.05
CA GLN A 208 30.93 0.61 -10.07
C GLN A 208 29.55 -0.03 -10.21
N LEU A 209 29.53 -1.33 -10.54
CA LEU A 209 28.34 -2.15 -10.36
C LEU A 209 28.15 -2.36 -8.85
N ARG A 210 27.19 -1.65 -8.27
CA ARG A 210 26.91 -1.65 -6.84
C ARG A 210 25.68 -2.49 -6.55
N GLU A 211 25.92 -3.79 -6.35
CA GLU A 211 24.89 -4.73 -5.90
C GLU A 211 24.56 -4.59 -4.40
N ASP A 212 25.41 -3.89 -3.66
CA ASP A 212 25.26 -3.54 -2.24
C ASP A 212 24.27 -2.38 -2.04
N ALA A 213 24.23 -1.44 -2.98
CA ALA A 213 23.42 -0.22 -2.90
C ALA A 213 21.96 -0.44 -3.34
N ARG A 214 21.30 -1.52 -2.89
CA ARG A 214 19.92 -1.86 -3.28
C ARG A 214 18.89 -0.89 -2.68
N SER A 215 17.78 -0.69 -3.39
CA SER A 215 16.68 0.17 -2.93
C SER A 215 15.74 -0.56 -1.97
N PRO A 216 15.43 -0.03 -0.78
CA PRO A 216 14.43 -0.61 0.10
C PRO A 216 13.02 -0.58 -0.51
N LEU A 217 12.69 0.47 -1.28
CA LEU A 217 11.39 0.62 -1.94
C LEU A 217 11.24 -0.38 -3.09
N PHE A 218 12.23 -0.52 -3.97
CA PHE A 218 12.15 -1.52 -5.05
C PHE A 218 12.32 -2.95 -4.54
N ARG A 219 13.06 -3.18 -3.45
CA ARG A 219 13.02 -4.48 -2.75
C ARG A 219 11.58 -4.78 -2.30
N LEU A 220 10.92 -3.84 -1.64
CA LEU A 220 9.53 -4.02 -1.22
C LEU A 220 8.57 -4.29 -2.39
N LEU A 221 8.74 -3.57 -3.51
CA LEU A 221 7.86 -3.70 -4.68
C LEU A 221 8.11 -4.97 -5.52
N LEU A 222 9.38 -5.32 -5.75
CA LEU A 222 9.75 -6.47 -6.58
C LEU A 222 9.59 -7.78 -5.82
N SER A 223 10.00 -7.77 -4.56
CA SER A 223 10.05 -8.95 -3.71
C SER A 223 9.98 -8.52 -2.26
N PRO A 224 8.78 -8.29 -1.70
CA PRO A 224 8.66 -7.82 -0.33
C PRO A 224 9.33 -8.78 0.68
N GLY A 225 9.57 -10.05 0.31
CA GLY A 225 10.43 -10.98 1.08
C GLY A 225 11.91 -10.58 1.11
N SER A 226 12.45 -10.02 0.02
CA SER A 226 13.84 -9.52 -0.07
C SER A 226 14.10 -8.32 0.85
N PHE A 227 13.05 -7.57 1.19
CA PHE A 227 13.15 -6.49 2.17
C PHE A 227 13.47 -7.04 3.57
N PHE A 228 12.94 -8.23 3.87
CA PHE A 228 13.18 -8.92 5.13
C PHE A 228 14.44 -9.80 5.10
N SER A 229 15.07 -10.02 3.94
CA SER A 229 16.31 -10.79 3.81
C SER A 229 17.57 -9.92 3.98
N ARG A 230 18.58 -10.43 4.69
CA ARG A 230 19.96 -9.94 4.59
C ARG A 230 20.67 -10.73 3.51
N SER A 231 21.47 -10.08 2.67
CA SER A 231 22.44 -10.78 1.83
C SER A 231 23.76 -10.90 2.60
N ALA A 232 24.51 -11.98 2.39
CA ALA A 232 25.79 -12.28 3.06
C ALA A 232 26.81 -11.12 3.09
N VAL A 233 26.68 -10.14 2.19
CA VAL A 233 27.52 -8.92 2.14
C VAL A 233 27.23 -7.94 3.28
N ASP A 234 25.99 -7.86 3.79
CA ASP A 234 25.64 -7.02 4.95
C ASP A 234 26.16 -7.60 6.29
N ASP A 235 26.52 -8.90 6.30
CA ASP A 235 27.22 -9.55 7.41
C ASP A 235 28.74 -9.33 7.37
N ALA A 236 29.28 -8.77 6.27
CA ALA A 236 30.70 -8.49 6.11
C ALA A 236 31.16 -7.18 6.77
N GLN A 237 30.25 -6.36 7.30
CA GLN A 237 30.65 -5.32 8.25
C GLN A 237 30.88 -5.97 9.62
N PRO A 238 32.12 -6.00 10.14
CA PRO A 238 32.42 -6.63 11.42
C PRO A 238 31.83 -5.75 12.52
N ALA A 239 30.57 -5.97 12.86
CA ALA A 239 30.08 -5.58 14.17
C ALA A 239 30.94 -6.34 15.20
N PRO A 240 31.46 -5.68 16.24
CA PRO A 240 32.38 -6.29 17.20
C PRO A 240 31.75 -7.58 17.71
N ALA A 241 32.50 -8.69 17.62
CA ALA A 241 32.05 -9.99 18.07
C ALA A 241 31.51 -9.84 19.50
N PRO A 242 30.28 -10.32 19.80
CA PRO A 242 29.76 -10.25 21.14
C PRO A 242 30.74 -10.95 22.09
N LEU A 243 31.03 -10.30 23.22
CA LEU A 243 31.84 -10.91 24.28
C LEU A 243 31.27 -12.30 24.61
N PRO A 244 32.09 -13.34 24.76
CA PRO A 244 31.60 -14.68 25.09
C PRO A 244 30.81 -14.63 26.40
N GLY A 245 29.52 -14.98 26.34
CA GLY A 245 28.57 -14.91 27.47
C GLY A 245 27.83 -13.57 27.65
N GLY A 246 28.12 -12.55 26.83
CA GLY A 246 27.42 -11.26 26.84
C GLY A 246 26.06 -11.30 26.13
N PRO A 247 25.15 -10.36 26.44
CA PRO A 247 23.85 -10.29 25.78
C PRO A 247 24.00 -9.96 24.28
N LEU A 248 23.38 -10.79 23.44
CA LEU A 248 23.41 -10.60 21.99
C LEU A 248 22.33 -9.59 21.59
N ARG A 249 22.75 -8.37 21.24
CA ARG A 249 21.85 -7.28 20.88
C ARG A 249 21.60 -7.25 19.37
N ALA A 250 20.35 -7.49 18.99
CA ALA A 250 19.87 -7.47 17.62
C ALA A 250 19.06 -6.20 17.36
N VAL A 251 19.52 -5.38 16.41
CA VAL A 251 18.89 -4.10 16.04
C VAL A 251 18.67 -4.06 14.53
N TYR A 252 17.54 -3.50 14.11
CA TYR A 252 17.26 -3.28 12.69
C TYR A 252 18.14 -2.19 12.09
N PRO A 253 18.55 -2.31 10.81
CA PRO A 253 19.25 -1.26 10.09
C PRO A 253 18.51 0.07 10.16
N THR A 254 19.28 1.16 10.29
CA THR A 254 18.74 2.52 10.42
C THR A 254 17.77 2.85 9.29
N ARG A 255 18.08 2.44 8.05
CA ARG A 255 17.26 2.68 6.84
C ARG A 255 15.84 2.09 6.93
N ILE A 256 15.71 0.79 7.25
CA ILE A 256 14.41 0.11 7.43
C ILE A 256 13.60 0.83 8.50
N SER A 257 14.29 1.19 9.58
CA SER A 257 13.63 1.80 10.71
C SER A 257 13.28 3.27 10.50
N ALA A 258 14.04 3.99 9.69
CA ALA A 258 13.76 5.35 9.27
C ALA A 258 12.55 5.39 8.33
N LEU A 259 12.42 4.41 7.44
CA LEU A 259 11.24 4.27 6.58
C LEU A 259 9.97 4.05 7.42
N LEU A 260 9.99 3.09 8.36
CA LEU A 260 8.84 2.83 9.24
C LEU A 260 8.47 4.06 10.08
N VAL A 261 9.47 4.74 10.66
CA VAL A 261 9.25 5.98 11.43
C VAL A 261 8.73 7.10 10.53
N GLY A 262 9.29 7.27 9.33
CA GLY A 262 8.87 8.31 8.39
C GLY A 262 7.42 8.13 7.95
N VAL A 263 7.03 6.90 7.57
CA VAL A 263 5.63 6.57 7.24
C VAL A 263 4.72 6.83 8.43
N THR A 264 5.10 6.36 9.63
CA THR A 264 4.27 6.56 10.82
C THR A 264 4.17 8.02 11.23
N ALA A 265 5.23 8.81 11.07
CA ALA A 265 5.24 10.24 11.32
C ALA A 265 4.36 11.01 10.33
N LEU A 266 4.38 10.63 9.05
CA LEU A 266 3.49 11.18 8.03
C LEU A 266 2.01 10.90 8.37
N LEU A 267 1.71 9.66 8.76
CA LEU A 267 0.37 9.27 9.19
C LEU A 267 -0.07 10.02 10.46
N ALA A 268 0.84 10.17 11.44
CA ALA A 268 0.57 10.94 12.66
C ALA A 268 0.32 12.44 12.36
N ALA A 269 1.09 13.04 11.45
CA ALA A 269 0.85 14.39 10.98
C ALA A 269 -0.50 14.51 10.28
N GLY A 270 -0.87 13.55 9.44
CA GLY A 270 -2.20 13.45 8.85
C GLY A 270 -3.31 13.41 9.90
N THR A 271 -3.15 12.57 10.94
CA THR A 271 -4.12 12.47 12.05
C THR A 271 -4.24 13.81 12.78
N LEU A 272 -3.12 14.50 13.04
CA LEU A 272 -3.14 15.80 13.70
C LEU A 272 -3.86 16.85 12.85
N VAL A 273 -3.59 16.90 11.54
CA VAL A 273 -4.26 17.82 10.62
C VAL A 273 -5.77 17.57 10.58
N SER A 274 -6.19 16.30 10.44
CA SER A 274 -7.61 15.93 10.45
C SER A 274 -8.28 16.25 11.79
N TYR A 275 -7.60 16.00 12.90
CA TYR A 275 -8.09 16.33 14.25
C TYR A 275 -8.34 17.84 14.40
N LEU A 276 -7.37 18.66 13.98
CA LEU A 276 -7.52 20.11 13.95
C LEU A 276 -8.65 20.53 13.00
N GLY A 277 -8.85 19.84 11.88
CA GLY A 277 -9.97 20.05 10.96
C GLY A 277 -11.35 19.86 11.60
N TYR A 278 -11.54 18.88 12.50
CA TYR A 278 -12.78 18.75 13.28
C TYR A 278 -12.98 19.95 14.23
N TRP A 279 -11.92 20.38 14.92
CA TRP A 279 -11.99 21.55 15.80
C TRP A 279 -12.31 22.84 15.06
N VAL A 280 -11.72 23.03 13.88
CA VAL A 280 -12.05 24.17 13.00
C VAL A 280 -13.53 24.16 12.64
N ARG A 281 -14.08 23.02 12.21
CA ARG A 281 -15.50 22.87 11.90
C ARG A 281 -16.40 23.10 13.11
N PHE A 282 -16.05 22.55 14.27
CA PHE A 282 -16.78 22.74 15.51
C PHE A 282 -16.84 24.21 15.93
N LEU A 283 -15.68 24.88 15.97
CA LEU A 283 -15.59 26.30 16.35
C LEU A 283 -16.31 27.19 15.34
N ALA A 284 -16.27 26.87 14.04
CA ALA A 284 -17.04 27.61 13.02
C ALA A 284 -18.56 27.53 13.27
N LEU A 285 -19.08 26.38 13.72
CA LEU A 285 -20.50 26.24 14.06
C LEU A 285 -20.86 27.02 15.34
N MET A 286 -19.99 26.97 16.36
CA MET A 286 -20.25 27.55 17.68
C MET A 286 -19.98 29.06 17.77
N LEU A 287 -19.03 29.60 17.00
CA LEU A 287 -18.58 30.98 17.10
C LEU A 287 -18.81 31.71 15.77
N PRO A 288 -19.88 32.51 15.62
CA PRO A 288 -20.14 33.26 14.40
C PRO A 288 -19.01 34.22 14.00
N ALA A 289 -18.32 34.79 15.00
CA ALA A 289 -17.27 35.79 14.80
C ALA A 289 -16.04 35.25 14.05
N VAL A 290 -15.76 33.95 14.11
CA VAL A 290 -14.55 33.38 13.48
C VAL A 290 -14.80 32.84 12.08
N ARG A 291 -16.07 32.70 11.63
CA ARG A 291 -16.44 32.03 10.38
C ARG A 291 -15.80 32.64 9.13
N SER A 292 -15.60 33.95 9.11
CA SER A 292 -14.98 34.66 7.98
C SER A 292 -13.45 34.57 7.95
N LEU A 293 -12.81 34.11 9.03
CA LEU A 293 -11.36 34.02 9.14
C LEU A 293 -10.85 32.67 8.62
N PRO A 294 -9.71 32.62 7.90
CA PRO A 294 -9.00 31.36 7.65
C PRO A 294 -8.51 30.76 8.98
N PRO A 295 -8.58 29.43 9.19
CA PRO A 295 -9.04 28.38 8.28
C PRO A 295 -10.56 28.09 8.33
N PHE A 296 -11.35 28.77 9.16
CA PHE A 296 -12.79 28.51 9.34
C PHE A 296 -13.60 28.77 8.07
N SER A 297 -13.19 29.75 7.26
CA SER A 297 -13.82 30.06 5.98
C SER A 297 -13.74 28.93 4.96
N TRP A 298 -12.86 27.94 5.15
CA TRP A 298 -12.77 26.77 4.27
C TRP A 298 -13.96 25.82 4.42
N THR A 299 -14.71 25.92 5.53
CA THR A 299 -15.92 25.12 5.77
C THR A 299 -17.11 25.51 4.90
N TYR A 300 -17.07 26.69 4.27
CA TYR A 300 -18.10 27.13 3.31
C TYR A 300 -18.14 26.29 2.02
N GLY A 301 -17.21 25.35 1.82
CA GLY A 301 -17.23 24.45 0.67
C GLY A 301 -18.28 23.35 0.76
N ASP A 302 -18.77 23.06 1.96
CA ASP A 302 -19.77 22.03 2.21
C ASP A 302 -21.17 22.66 2.29
N THR A 303 -22.09 22.15 1.48
CA THR A 303 -23.47 22.62 1.39
C THR A 303 -24.20 22.57 2.73
N GLY A 304 -23.93 21.56 3.56
CA GLY A 304 -24.56 21.42 4.88
C GLY A 304 -24.12 22.53 5.84
N TYR A 305 -22.84 22.91 5.80
CA TYR A 305 -22.32 24.03 6.59
C TYR A 305 -22.85 25.38 6.10
N VAL A 306 -22.95 25.58 4.78
CA VAL A 306 -23.52 26.80 4.19
C VAL A 306 -24.98 26.99 4.61
N GLU A 307 -25.79 25.92 4.59
CA GLU A 307 -27.19 25.97 5.05
C GLU A 307 -27.26 26.40 6.53
N LEU A 308 -26.44 25.79 7.39
CA LEU A 308 -26.37 26.14 8.81
C LEU A 308 -25.88 27.57 9.05
N PHE A 309 -24.85 28.03 8.33
CA PHE A 309 -24.33 29.39 8.49
C PHE A 309 -25.31 30.46 7.99
N ASN A 310 -26.13 30.15 6.99
CA ASN A 310 -27.19 31.04 6.53
C ASN A 310 -28.33 31.10 7.55
N ALA A 311 -28.78 29.95 8.07
CA ALA A 311 -29.84 29.87 9.07
C ALA A 311 -29.43 30.52 10.41
N PHE A 312 -28.17 30.34 10.82
CA PHE A 312 -27.63 30.82 12.10
C PHE A 312 -26.58 31.93 11.91
N ARG A 313 -26.82 32.90 11.04
CA ARG A 313 -25.81 33.91 10.64
C ARG A 313 -25.13 34.62 11.82
N THR A 314 -25.89 35.05 12.81
CA THR A 314 -25.41 35.82 13.97
C THR A 314 -25.39 35.03 15.28
N ARG A 315 -25.73 33.74 15.23
CA ARG A 315 -25.90 32.90 16.43
C ARG A 315 -25.14 31.59 16.29
N ALA A 316 -24.79 30.99 17.42
CA ALA A 316 -24.25 29.63 17.44
C ALA A 316 -25.30 28.64 16.92
N VAL A 317 -24.87 27.61 16.20
CA VAL A 317 -25.71 26.45 15.88
C VAL A 317 -25.98 25.69 17.19
N PRO A 318 -27.21 25.18 17.43
CA PRO A 318 -27.49 24.39 18.61
C PRO A 318 -26.52 23.22 18.74
N LEU A 319 -25.99 23.01 19.96
CA LEU A 319 -24.93 22.03 20.20
C LEU A 319 -25.33 20.62 19.73
N LEU A 320 -26.60 20.23 19.95
CA LEU A 320 -27.14 18.92 19.61
C LEU A 320 -27.50 18.76 18.11
N GLY A 321 -27.37 19.82 17.31
CA GLY A 321 -27.85 19.88 15.93
C GLY A 321 -29.28 20.43 15.82
N VAL A 322 -29.82 20.40 14.61
CA VAL A 322 -31.17 20.90 14.29
C VAL A 322 -32.15 19.72 14.36
N ALA A 323 -33.16 19.80 15.22
CA ALA A 323 -34.03 18.66 15.56
C ALA A 323 -34.70 17.98 14.36
N ASP A 324 -35.11 18.74 13.35
CA ASP A 324 -35.80 18.23 12.16
C ASP A 324 -34.87 17.98 10.95
N ARG A 325 -33.55 18.17 11.12
CA ARG A 325 -32.54 18.05 10.04
C ARG A 325 -31.33 17.24 10.49
N PRO A 326 -31.48 15.91 10.67
CA PRO A 326 -30.37 15.02 11.03
C PRO A 326 -29.35 14.82 9.90
N ASP A 327 -29.66 15.29 8.70
CA ASP A 327 -28.77 15.33 7.54
C ASP A 327 -27.66 16.38 7.67
N LEU A 328 -27.86 17.40 8.52
CA LEU A 328 -26.92 18.51 8.70
C LEU A 328 -25.83 18.22 9.75
N PRO A 329 -24.66 18.87 9.64
CA PRO A 329 -23.58 18.74 10.63
C PRO A 329 -24.01 19.09 12.06
N ALA A 330 -23.61 18.26 13.03
CA ALA A 330 -23.93 18.48 14.44
C ALA A 330 -22.66 18.83 15.25
N PRO A 331 -22.62 19.98 15.96
CA PRO A 331 -21.41 20.41 16.67
C PRO A 331 -20.89 19.38 17.69
N TRP A 332 -21.77 18.78 18.49
CA TRP A 332 -21.37 17.76 19.46
C TRP A 332 -20.75 16.52 18.81
N TRP A 333 -21.27 16.11 17.65
CA TRP A 333 -20.80 14.91 16.95
C TRP A 333 -19.40 15.12 16.39
N LEU A 334 -19.07 16.33 15.91
CA LEU A 334 -17.70 16.66 15.47
C LEU A 334 -16.66 16.42 16.56
N LEU A 335 -16.98 16.74 17.81
CA LEU A 335 -16.10 16.45 18.94
C LEU A 335 -16.01 14.95 19.20
N VAL A 336 -17.14 14.23 19.18
CA VAL A 336 -17.15 12.76 19.35
C VAL A 336 -16.33 12.08 18.25
N ALA A 337 -16.56 12.43 16.98
CA ALA A 337 -15.83 11.93 15.83
C ALA A 337 -14.33 12.23 15.93
N ALA A 338 -13.93 13.44 16.35
CA ALA A 338 -12.53 13.79 16.54
C ALA A 338 -11.83 12.92 17.59
N HIS A 339 -12.49 12.67 18.73
CA HIS A 339 -11.93 11.84 19.80
C HIS A 339 -11.98 10.35 19.45
N LEU A 340 -13.01 9.89 18.75
CA LEU A 340 -13.09 8.53 18.24
C LEU A 340 -11.97 8.27 17.22
N MET A 341 -11.71 9.25 16.34
CA MET A 341 -10.61 9.21 15.39
C MET A 341 -9.27 9.01 16.11
N LEU A 342 -9.00 9.79 17.17
CA LEU A 342 -7.79 9.61 17.99
C LEU A 342 -7.76 8.25 18.71
N LEU A 343 -8.89 7.83 19.27
CA LEU A 343 -9.04 6.54 19.96
C LEU A 343 -8.69 5.36 19.04
N LEU A 344 -9.01 5.46 17.74
CA LEU A 344 -8.71 4.43 16.74
C LEU A 344 -7.30 4.60 16.15
N ALA A 345 -6.90 5.82 15.79
CA ALA A 345 -5.64 6.10 15.11
C ALA A 345 -4.42 5.90 16.03
N ILE A 346 -4.48 6.37 17.29
CA ILE A 346 -3.32 6.30 18.19
C ILE A 346 -2.87 4.85 18.41
N PRO A 347 -3.73 3.89 18.80
CA PRO A 347 -3.31 2.50 18.95
C PRO A 347 -2.69 1.90 17.69
N LEU A 348 -3.22 2.25 16.50
CA LEU A 348 -2.70 1.77 15.22
C LEU A 348 -1.31 2.37 14.91
N LEU A 349 -1.12 3.66 15.14
CA LEU A 349 0.19 4.31 14.98
C LEU A 349 1.22 3.76 15.98
N LEU A 350 0.81 3.53 17.22
CA LEU A 350 1.67 2.90 18.24
C LEU A 350 2.02 1.46 17.86
N TRP A 351 1.07 0.71 17.28
CA TRP A 351 1.32 -0.62 16.76
C TRP A 351 2.33 -0.60 15.60
N LEU A 352 2.17 0.29 14.63
CA LEU A 352 3.12 0.47 13.51
C LEU A 352 4.53 0.79 14.01
N LEU A 353 4.68 1.70 14.98
CA LEU A 353 5.98 2.03 15.57
C LEU A 353 6.64 0.85 16.30
N ASN A 354 5.85 -0.11 16.77
CA ASN A 354 6.31 -1.29 17.50
C ASN A 354 6.42 -2.55 16.63
N LEU A 355 6.19 -2.46 15.32
CA LEU A 355 6.23 -3.62 14.42
C LEU A 355 7.65 -4.20 14.30
N LEU A 356 8.68 -3.37 14.46
CA LEU A 356 10.11 -3.74 14.39
C LEU A 356 10.86 -3.36 15.69
N PRO A 357 10.67 -4.11 16.80
CA PRO A 357 11.34 -3.82 18.07
C PRO A 357 12.82 -4.21 18.05
N SER A 358 13.64 -3.60 18.91
CA SER A 358 15.01 -4.08 19.13
C SER A 358 15.00 -5.23 20.14
N LEU A 359 15.85 -6.23 19.92
CA LEU A 359 15.87 -7.46 20.71
C LEU A 359 17.24 -7.66 21.33
N GLU A 360 17.26 -8.31 22.49
CA GLU A 360 18.48 -8.69 23.17
C GLU A 360 18.25 -10.05 23.82
N ALA A 361 18.99 -11.06 23.36
CA ALA A 361 18.88 -12.40 23.92
C ALA A 361 19.70 -12.49 25.22
N ARG A 362 19.03 -12.87 26.32
CA ARG A 362 19.64 -13.07 27.64
C ARG A 362 19.41 -14.51 28.12
N ALA A 363 20.16 -14.92 29.13
CA ALA A 363 20.01 -16.23 29.76
C ALA A 363 18.57 -16.45 30.29
N ASP A 364 18.02 -15.44 30.96
CA ASP A 364 16.72 -15.53 31.63
C ASP A 364 15.52 -15.31 30.69
N GLY A 365 15.74 -14.71 29.51
CA GLY A 365 14.66 -14.34 28.61
C GLY A 365 15.09 -13.50 27.40
N LEU A 366 14.13 -13.17 26.55
CA LEU A 366 14.30 -12.23 25.46
C LEU A 366 13.97 -10.83 25.96
N ALA A 367 14.96 -9.94 26.05
CA ALA A 367 14.71 -8.53 26.32
C ALA A 367 14.25 -7.83 25.04
N VAL A 368 13.13 -7.14 25.13
CA VAL A 368 12.47 -6.46 24.01
C VAL A 368 12.41 -4.98 24.30
N ARG A 369 12.94 -4.16 23.41
CA ARG A 369 12.88 -2.70 23.49
C ARG A 369 11.92 -2.18 22.44
N ASN A 370 10.77 -1.73 22.92
CA ASN A 370 9.79 -0.98 22.13
C ASN A 370 10.29 0.45 21.95
N ARG A 371 10.05 1.05 20.78
CA ARG A 371 10.56 2.38 20.44
C ARG A 371 9.94 3.49 21.29
N LEU A 372 8.67 3.34 21.67
CA LEU A 372 7.91 4.33 22.41
C LEU A 372 8.41 4.56 23.84
N ASN A 373 8.63 3.47 24.57
CA ASN A 373 9.01 3.56 25.98
C ASN A 373 10.53 3.67 26.16
N GLY A 374 11.31 3.33 25.14
CA GLY A 374 12.78 3.28 25.20
C GLY A 374 13.35 2.27 26.21
N ARG A 375 12.51 1.66 27.06
CA ARG A 375 12.86 0.72 28.12
C ARG A 375 12.89 -0.71 27.59
N TRP A 376 13.88 -1.46 28.05
CA TRP A 376 13.94 -2.91 27.87
C TRP A 376 12.92 -3.59 28.77
N ARG A 377 12.09 -4.46 28.20
CA ARG A 377 11.19 -5.35 28.94
C ARG A 377 11.66 -6.79 28.73
N LEU A 378 11.98 -7.48 29.81
CA LEU A 378 12.37 -8.88 29.75
C LEU A 378 11.13 -9.76 29.57
N LEU A 379 11.15 -10.60 28.54
CA LEU A 379 10.20 -11.68 28.34
C LEU A 379 10.87 -13.00 28.76
N PRO A 380 10.51 -13.57 29.93
CA PRO A 380 11.05 -14.85 30.36
C PRO A 380 10.73 -15.96 29.37
N TRP A 381 11.68 -16.87 29.12
CA TRP A 381 11.47 -18.00 28.19
C TRP A 381 10.27 -18.88 28.59
N GLN A 382 10.01 -19.02 29.89
CA GLN A 382 8.87 -19.77 30.44
C GLN A 382 7.49 -19.19 30.05
N ARG A 383 7.42 -17.92 29.64
CA ARG A 383 6.16 -17.26 29.22
C ARG A 383 5.90 -17.36 27.72
N VAL A 384 6.83 -17.92 26.95
CA VAL A 384 6.67 -18.15 25.52
C VAL A 384 5.68 -19.29 25.32
N GLN A 385 4.63 -19.03 24.54
CA GLN A 385 3.59 -20.02 24.24
C GLN A 385 3.83 -20.72 22.92
N ALA A 386 4.27 -19.96 21.92
CA ALA A 386 4.53 -20.50 20.59
C ALA A 386 5.62 -19.68 19.92
N PHE A 387 6.45 -20.39 19.16
CA PHE A 387 7.47 -19.85 18.30
C PHE A 387 7.25 -20.42 16.90
N LYS A 388 6.74 -19.56 16.02
CA LYS A 388 6.35 -19.94 14.65
C LYS A 388 7.35 -19.35 13.67
N ALA A 389 7.79 -20.14 12.71
CA ALA A 389 8.70 -19.69 11.66
C ALA A 389 8.03 -19.81 10.30
N THR A 390 8.04 -18.73 9.52
CA THR A 390 7.71 -18.74 8.10
C THR A 390 9.01 -18.53 7.32
N GLU A 391 9.51 -19.61 6.73
CA GLU A 391 10.66 -19.57 5.84
C GLU A 391 10.23 -19.06 4.46
N LEU A 392 10.85 -17.97 4.03
CA LEU A 392 10.62 -17.36 2.72
C LEU A 392 11.73 -17.74 1.73
N SER A 393 12.94 -18.00 2.20
CA SER A 393 14.10 -18.50 1.44
C SER A 393 15.15 -19.03 2.42
N ALA A 394 16.25 -19.59 1.88
CA ALA A 394 17.40 -19.98 2.69
C ALA A 394 17.97 -18.83 3.55
N GLU A 395 17.85 -17.58 3.10
CA GLU A 395 18.40 -16.40 3.78
C GLU A 395 17.33 -15.52 4.45
N SER A 396 16.05 -15.89 4.32
CA SER A 396 14.95 -15.03 4.76
C SER A 396 13.85 -15.81 5.46
N SER A 397 13.65 -15.51 6.73
CA SER A 397 12.53 -15.98 7.52
C SER A 397 11.87 -14.85 8.31
N ILE A 398 10.58 -15.02 8.57
CA ILE A 398 9.80 -14.19 9.49
C ILE A 398 9.35 -15.10 10.62
N LEU A 399 9.59 -14.67 11.85
CA LEU A 399 9.27 -15.42 13.05
C LEU A 399 8.21 -14.66 13.85
N LEU A 400 7.30 -15.42 14.45
CA LEU A 400 6.36 -14.93 15.43
C LEU A 400 6.64 -15.58 16.79
N LEU A 401 6.95 -14.76 17.79
CA LEU A 401 7.07 -15.18 19.18
C LEU A 401 5.81 -14.75 19.94
N GLN A 402 4.97 -15.72 20.31
CA GLN A 402 3.77 -15.49 21.11
C GLN A 402 4.08 -15.71 22.59
N SER A 403 3.55 -14.84 23.45
CA SER A 403 3.82 -14.91 24.89
C SER A 403 2.61 -14.53 25.74
N ARG A 404 2.53 -15.08 26.96
CA ARG A 404 1.52 -14.66 27.94
C ARG A 404 1.94 -13.35 28.61
N GLY A 405 1.16 -12.29 28.39
CA GLY A 405 1.35 -10.99 29.05
C GLY A 405 2.66 -10.29 28.68
N GLY A 406 3.24 -10.59 27.51
CA GLY A 406 4.47 -9.98 27.01
C GLY A 406 4.27 -8.62 26.34
N PRO A 407 5.35 -7.94 25.93
CA PRO A 407 5.32 -6.62 25.29
C PRO A 407 4.85 -6.64 23.82
N GLY A 408 4.42 -7.79 23.31
CA GLY A 408 3.93 -7.99 21.95
C GLY A 408 2.51 -7.46 21.72
N SER A 409 2.14 -7.30 20.45
CA SER A 409 0.81 -6.84 20.04
C SER A 409 -0.07 -8.01 19.62
N ARG A 410 -1.35 -7.96 19.98
CA ARG A 410 -2.36 -8.92 19.50
C ARG A 410 -2.63 -8.76 18.01
N LEU A 411 -2.54 -7.54 17.48
CA LEU A 411 -2.72 -7.27 16.05
C LEU A 411 -1.66 -7.99 15.21
N THR A 412 -0.42 -8.05 15.71
CA THR A 412 0.67 -8.74 15.00
C THR A 412 0.39 -10.23 14.83
N SER A 413 -0.09 -10.90 15.88
CA SER A 413 -0.48 -12.30 15.80
C SER A 413 -1.73 -12.48 14.92
N LEU A 414 -2.71 -11.58 15.02
CA LEU A 414 -3.91 -11.62 14.19
C LEU A 414 -3.55 -11.60 12.69
N PHE A 415 -2.60 -10.76 12.28
CA PHE A 415 -2.12 -10.73 10.89
C PHE A 415 -1.22 -11.93 10.52
N TYR A 416 -0.52 -12.53 11.48
CA TYR A 416 0.37 -13.65 11.20
C TYR A 416 -0.38 -14.99 11.09
N ASP A 417 -1.14 -15.37 12.11
CA ASP A 417 -1.84 -16.67 12.20
C ASP A 417 -3.32 -16.57 12.60
N GLY A 418 -3.88 -15.36 12.70
CA GLY A 418 -5.27 -15.15 13.12
C GLY A 418 -5.49 -15.28 14.64
N SER A 419 -4.44 -15.46 15.45
CA SER A 419 -4.59 -15.60 16.90
C SER A 419 -4.60 -14.24 17.63
N LEU A 420 -5.28 -14.20 18.78
CA LEU A 420 -5.35 -13.01 19.65
C LEU A 420 -4.27 -13.00 20.75
N ALA A 421 -3.31 -13.92 20.70
CA ALA A 421 -2.19 -13.95 21.63
C ALA A 421 -1.25 -12.75 21.37
N PRO A 422 -0.67 -12.09 22.38
CA PRO A 422 0.31 -11.03 22.14
C PRO A 422 1.57 -11.61 21.51
N GLY A 423 1.90 -11.13 20.31
CA GLY A 423 3.01 -11.63 19.50
C GLY A 423 4.05 -10.55 19.17
N ILE A 424 5.29 -10.99 19.02
CA ILE A 424 6.41 -10.18 18.57
C ILE A 424 6.85 -10.71 17.22
N LEU A 425 6.88 -9.83 16.21
CA LEU A 425 7.39 -10.15 14.88
C LEU A 425 8.90 -9.94 14.87
N ILE A 426 9.63 -10.97 14.46
CA ILE A 426 11.07 -10.92 14.25
C ILE A 426 11.31 -11.23 12.79
N THR A 427 12.04 -10.37 12.09
CA THR A 427 12.38 -10.59 10.68
C THR A 427 13.87 -10.80 10.55
N SER A 428 14.27 -11.56 9.53
CA SER A 428 15.66 -11.87 9.21
C SER A 428 16.52 -10.63 8.90
N ALA A 429 15.89 -9.47 8.69
CA ALA A 429 16.56 -8.18 8.51
C ALA A 429 17.17 -7.62 9.80
N ILE A 430 16.91 -8.22 10.97
CA ILE A 430 17.51 -7.77 12.23
C ILE A 430 18.99 -8.17 12.29
N GLY A 431 19.85 -7.30 12.82
CA GLY A 431 21.27 -7.64 13.00
C GLY A 431 21.46 -8.85 13.92
N PHE A 432 22.44 -9.71 13.62
CA PHE A 432 22.72 -10.95 14.35
C PHE A 432 21.53 -11.93 14.43
N PHE A 433 20.70 -11.98 13.39
CA PHE A 433 19.53 -12.85 13.34
C PHE A 433 19.83 -14.34 13.58
N GLN A 434 20.81 -14.91 12.87
CA GLN A 434 21.15 -16.34 12.99
C GLN A 434 21.64 -16.71 14.40
N PRO A 435 22.59 -15.98 15.01
CA PRO A 435 22.95 -16.19 16.41
C PRO A 435 21.77 -16.07 17.39
N LEU A 436 20.89 -15.08 17.18
CA LEU A 436 19.70 -14.88 18.02
C LEU A 436 18.74 -16.06 17.90
N LEU A 437 18.51 -16.53 16.67
CA LEU A 437 17.65 -17.67 16.39
C LEU A 437 18.21 -18.96 17.01
N ALA A 438 19.50 -19.23 16.82
CA ALA A 438 20.17 -20.41 17.40
C ALA A 438 20.08 -20.42 18.93
N GLN A 439 20.32 -19.27 19.56
CA GLN A 439 20.21 -19.14 21.02
C GLN A 439 18.75 -19.30 21.50
N ALA A 440 17.79 -18.71 20.80
CA ALA A 440 16.37 -18.84 21.15
C ALA A 440 15.87 -20.29 20.99
N LEU A 441 16.16 -20.92 19.85
CA LEU A 441 15.79 -22.31 19.56
C LEU A 441 16.42 -23.27 20.57
N GLY A 442 17.72 -23.11 20.88
CA GLY A 442 18.39 -23.94 21.88
C GLY A 442 17.74 -23.84 23.26
N ARG A 443 17.31 -22.65 23.68
CA ARG A 443 16.62 -22.47 24.97
C ARG A 443 15.19 -23.00 24.98
N LEU A 444 14.45 -22.81 23.89
CA LEU A 444 13.09 -23.32 23.76
C LEU A 444 13.06 -24.85 23.68
N ALA A 445 14.00 -25.46 22.96
CA ALA A 445 14.12 -26.92 22.87
C ALA A 445 14.39 -27.56 24.25
N LEU A 446 15.22 -26.92 25.08
CA LEU A 446 15.46 -27.39 26.46
C LEU A 446 14.19 -27.34 27.32
N LEU A 447 13.33 -26.33 27.14
CA LEU A 447 12.07 -26.22 27.87
C LEU A 447 11.02 -27.25 27.40
N GLU A 448 11.01 -27.55 26.11
CA GLU A 448 10.15 -28.58 25.53
C GLU A 448 10.58 -29.98 25.99
N GLN A 449 11.88 -30.26 25.99
CA GLN A 449 12.46 -31.51 26.53
C GLN A 449 12.21 -31.68 28.04
N ALA A 450 12.06 -30.58 28.78
CA ALA A 450 11.71 -30.60 30.21
C ALA A 450 10.22 -30.88 30.49
N GLY A 451 9.43 -31.26 29.48
CA GLY A 451 8.02 -31.64 29.62
C GLY A 451 7.01 -30.51 29.41
N GLY A 452 7.44 -29.40 28.80
CA GLY A 452 6.55 -28.28 28.44
C GLY A 452 5.63 -28.59 27.25
N ALA A 453 4.56 -27.80 27.07
CA ALA A 453 3.74 -27.83 25.87
C ALA A 453 4.57 -27.51 24.61
N PRO A 454 4.23 -28.03 23.41
CA PRO A 454 5.03 -27.83 22.20
C PRO A 454 5.11 -26.33 21.86
N ILE A 455 6.30 -25.75 22.02
CA ILE A 455 6.54 -24.33 21.81
C ILE A 455 6.98 -24.09 20.37
N LEU A 456 7.75 -25.00 19.78
CA LEU A 456 8.28 -24.87 18.43
C LEU A 456 7.26 -25.38 17.41
N GLN A 457 6.76 -24.48 16.55
CA GLN A 457 5.83 -24.82 15.47
C GLN A 457 6.47 -24.46 14.12
N GLN A 458 7.24 -25.40 13.56
CA GLN A 458 7.94 -25.21 12.30
C GLN A 458 7.01 -25.29 11.08
N GLU A 459 5.87 -25.98 11.18
CA GLU A 459 4.89 -26.12 10.10
C GLU A 459 3.81 -25.01 10.10
N ALA A 460 3.76 -24.16 11.13
CA ALA A 460 2.76 -23.10 11.27
C ALA A 460 3.13 -21.85 10.47
N ARG A 461 3.22 -22.00 9.15
CA ARG A 461 3.50 -20.90 8.22
C ARG A 461 2.33 -19.92 8.19
N SER A 462 2.65 -18.62 8.25
CA SER A 462 1.64 -17.58 8.03
C SER A 462 1.19 -17.62 6.57
N GLN A 463 -0.04 -18.05 6.32
CA GLN A 463 -0.60 -18.08 4.96
C GLN A 463 -0.66 -16.67 4.34
N LEU A 464 -0.98 -15.64 5.13
CA LEU A 464 -0.96 -14.25 4.69
C LEU A 464 0.42 -13.84 4.18
N LEU A 465 1.45 -14.01 5.01
CA LEU A 465 2.81 -13.59 4.67
C LEU A 465 3.39 -14.45 3.55
N TRP A 466 3.08 -15.75 3.53
CA TRP A 466 3.60 -16.61 2.50
C TRP A 466 2.99 -16.34 1.13
N LEU A 467 1.67 -16.15 1.04
CA LEU A 467 0.98 -15.79 -0.20
C LEU A 467 1.33 -14.38 -0.69
N THR A 468 1.58 -13.43 0.22
CA THR A 468 1.98 -12.06 -0.15
C THR A 468 3.42 -12.00 -0.65
N LEU A 469 4.35 -12.71 0.00
CA LEU A 469 5.79 -12.60 -0.26
C LEU A 469 6.30 -13.65 -1.26
N ARG A 470 5.63 -14.81 -1.37
CA ARG A 470 6.01 -15.96 -2.20
C ARG A 470 4.77 -16.58 -2.86
N ARG A 471 4.05 -15.75 -3.64
CA ARG A 471 2.75 -16.08 -4.24
C ARG A 471 2.70 -17.46 -4.92
N ARG A 472 3.57 -17.71 -5.90
CA ARG A 472 3.55 -18.92 -6.73
C ARG A 472 3.77 -20.22 -5.93
N PRO A 473 4.89 -20.39 -5.18
CA PRO A 473 5.10 -21.62 -4.41
C PRO A 473 4.08 -21.79 -3.28
N ALA A 474 3.53 -20.70 -2.74
CA ALA A 474 2.46 -20.78 -1.75
C ALA A 474 1.14 -21.32 -2.35
N LEU A 475 0.76 -20.84 -3.54
CA LEU A 475 -0.42 -21.33 -4.25
C LEU A 475 -0.25 -22.79 -4.71
N GLU A 476 0.91 -23.13 -5.27
CA GLU A 476 1.23 -24.50 -5.68
C GLU A 476 1.18 -25.47 -4.49
N ALA A 477 1.71 -25.07 -3.32
CA ALA A 477 1.62 -25.88 -2.11
C ALA A 477 0.19 -25.99 -1.55
N LEU A 478 -0.61 -24.92 -1.62
CA LEU A 478 -2.03 -24.97 -1.24
C LEU A 478 -2.79 -25.95 -2.14
N VAL A 479 -2.61 -25.87 -3.45
CA VAL A 479 -3.23 -26.80 -4.41
C VAL A 479 -2.74 -28.22 -4.18
N ALA A 480 -1.42 -28.43 -4.00
CA ALA A 480 -0.86 -29.75 -3.69
C ALA A 480 -1.43 -30.35 -2.41
N SER A 481 -1.59 -29.54 -1.35
CA SER A 481 -2.19 -29.98 -0.09
C SER A 481 -3.67 -30.37 -0.25
N ALA A 482 -4.42 -29.64 -1.09
CA ALA A 482 -5.79 -30.01 -1.42
C ALA A 482 -5.86 -31.26 -2.30
N ARG A 483 -4.94 -31.41 -3.26
CA ARG A 483 -4.84 -32.61 -4.11
C ARG A 483 -4.53 -33.88 -3.33
N ALA A 484 -3.71 -33.77 -2.28
CA ALA A 484 -3.37 -34.89 -1.40
C ALA A 484 -4.58 -35.41 -0.59
N ASP A 485 -5.60 -34.57 -0.38
CA ASP A 485 -6.84 -34.94 0.28
C ASP A 485 -7.96 -35.12 -0.76
N GLU A 486 -8.24 -36.36 -1.16
CA GLU A 486 -9.28 -36.64 -2.17
C GLU A 486 -10.65 -36.09 -1.79
N THR A 487 -10.95 -36.02 -0.49
CA THR A 487 -12.25 -35.56 -0.02
C THR A 487 -12.44 -34.06 -0.30
N SER A 488 -11.37 -33.30 -0.59
CA SER A 488 -11.42 -31.87 -0.97
C SER A 488 -12.24 -31.59 -2.24
N ARG A 489 -12.48 -32.62 -3.06
CA ARG A 489 -13.38 -32.57 -4.22
C ARG A 489 -14.86 -32.45 -3.83
N GLN A 490 -15.22 -32.85 -2.61
CA GLN A 490 -16.61 -32.87 -2.14
C GLN A 490 -16.93 -31.66 -1.25
N LEU A 491 -18.17 -31.19 -1.36
CA LEU A 491 -18.71 -30.15 -0.48
C LEU A 491 -19.03 -30.74 0.90
N SER A 492 -18.27 -30.34 1.91
CA SER A 492 -18.54 -30.68 3.31
C SER A 492 -18.79 -29.43 4.15
N LEU A 493 -19.73 -29.50 5.07
CA LEU A 493 -20.10 -28.37 5.92
C LEU A 493 -18.94 -27.87 6.78
N SER A 494 -18.07 -28.79 7.25
CA SER A 494 -16.86 -28.45 8.01
C SER A 494 -15.88 -27.62 7.17
N ARG A 495 -15.66 -27.98 5.91
CA ARG A 495 -14.79 -27.22 5.00
C ARG A 495 -15.38 -25.88 4.59
N LEU A 496 -16.68 -25.84 4.30
CA LEU A 496 -17.36 -24.58 4.02
C LEU A 496 -17.23 -23.62 5.21
N ARG A 497 -17.38 -24.12 6.44
CA ARG A 497 -17.17 -23.30 7.64
C ARG A 497 -15.72 -22.83 7.78
N ALA A 498 -14.75 -23.68 7.48
CA ALA A 498 -13.34 -23.31 7.51
C ALA A 498 -12.98 -22.25 6.45
N ALA A 499 -13.55 -22.35 5.25
CA ALA A 499 -13.37 -21.41 4.14
C ALA A 499 -14.19 -20.11 4.32
N ALA A 500 -15.30 -20.16 5.05
CA ALA A 500 -16.12 -18.98 5.34
C ALA A 500 -15.40 -17.97 6.24
N ALA A 501 -14.57 -18.43 7.18
CA ALA A 501 -13.85 -17.55 8.11
C ALA A 501 -12.89 -16.54 7.41
N PRO A 502 -11.96 -16.96 6.52
CA PRO A 502 -11.11 -16.03 5.80
C PRO A 502 -11.92 -15.12 4.86
N MET A 503 -13.00 -15.64 4.26
CA MET A 503 -13.87 -14.81 3.42
C MET A 503 -14.60 -13.73 4.24
N ALA A 504 -15.11 -14.09 5.42
CA ALA A 504 -15.77 -13.17 6.32
C ALA A 504 -14.83 -12.07 6.80
N ALA A 505 -13.56 -12.40 7.06
CA ALA A 505 -12.54 -11.42 7.39
C ALA A 505 -12.26 -10.44 6.22
N LEU A 506 -12.18 -10.96 4.98
CA LEU A 506 -11.98 -10.14 3.79
C LEU A 506 -13.17 -9.20 3.53
N ALA A 507 -14.39 -9.73 3.60
CA ALA A 507 -15.62 -8.97 3.39
C ALA A 507 -15.87 -7.94 4.52
N LEU A 508 -15.33 -8.16 5.71
CA LEU A 508 -15.48 -7.26 6.86
C LEU A 508 -14.79 -5.91 6.62
N LEU A 509 -13.65 -5.87 5.91
CA LEU A 509 -12.92 -4.62 5.73
C LEU A 509 -13.68 -3.55 4.92
N PRO A 510 -14.32 -3.87 3.78
CA PRO A 510 -15.23 -2.94 3.11
C PRO A 510 -16.38 -2.42 4.01
N ALA A 511 -16.97 -3.29 4.83
CA ALA A 511 -18.01 -2.88 5.77
C ALA A 511 -17.46 -1.95 6.87
N LEU A 512 -16.27 -2.24 7.40
CA LEU A 512 -15.58 -1.36 8.34
C LEU A 512 -15.18 -0.04 7.72
N LEU A 513 -14.83 0.00 6.43
CA LEU A 513 -14.58 1.24 5.69
C LEU A 513 -15.84 2.11 5.65
N LEU A 514 -17.00 1.53 5.35
CA LEU A 514 -18.28 2.24 5.36
C LEU A 514 -18.64 2.74 6.76
N LEU A 515 -18.46 1.90 7.79
CA LEU A 515 -18.69 2.31 9.18
C LEU A 515 -17.74 3.44 9.58
N ALA A 516 -16.45 3.35 9.27
CA ALA A 516 -15.48 4.38 9.57
C ALA A 516 -15.81 5.69 8.85
N SER A 517 -16.22 5.64 7.56
CA SER A 517 -16.61 6.84 6.83
C SER A 517 -17.86 7.50 7.40
N GLY A 518 -18.86 6.72 7.85
CA GLY A 518 -20.10 7.26 8.40
C GLY A 518 -19.96 7.75 9.84
N VAL A 519 -19.26 7.00 10.71
CA VAL A 519 -19.07 7.36 12.12
C VAL A 519 -18.11 8.54 12.27
N LEU A 520 -17.10 8.64 11.41
CA LEU A 520 -16.18 9.79 11.39
C LEU A 520 -16.69 10.93 10.49
N ALA A 521 -17.96 10.92 10.07
CA ALA A 521 -18.56 12.04 9.35
C ALA A 521 -18.91 13.19 10.29
N ASP A 522 -19.35 14.31 9.70
CA ASP A 522 -19.74 15.52 10.43
C ASP A 522 -21.16 15.45 11.02
N ARG A 523 -21.89 14.39 10.68
CA ARG A 523 -23.26 14.09 11.10
C ARG A 523 -23.29 12.82 11.94
N PRO A 524 -24.20 12.73 12.93
CA PRO A 524 -24.34 11.53 13.74
C PRO A 524 -24.76 10.32 12.89
N PRO A 525 -24.32 9.10 13.24
CA PRO A 525 -24.60 7.90 12.48
C PRO A 525 -26.08 7.58 12.54
N THR A 526 -26.66 7.26 11.38
CA THR A 526 -28.04 6.81 11.27
C THR A 526 -28.13 5.28 11.41
N PRO A 527 -29.28 4.72 11.81
CA PRO A 527 -29.49 3.26 11.81
C PRO A 527 -29.23 2.62 10.45
N GLY A 528 -29.47 3.37 9.36
CA GLY A 528 -29.18 2.96 7.99
C GLY A 528 -27.70 2.68 7.73
N LEU A 529 -26.78 3.31 8.46
CA LEU A 529 -25.34 3.05 8.32
C LEU A 529 -24.98 1.62 8.74
N LEU A 530 -25.54 1.13 9.85
CA LEU A 530 -25.31 -0.23 10.32
C LEU A 530 -25.93 -1.25 9.36
N ALA A 531 -27.16 -0.99 8.89
CA ALA A 531 -27.81 -1.83 7.89
C ALA A 531 -27.03 -1.88 6.58
N GLY A 532 -26.52 -0.73 6.11
CA GLY A 532 -25.67 -0.62 4.94
C GLY A 532 -24.35 -1.37 5.10
N ALA A 533 -23.71 -1.30 6.27
CA ALA A 533 -22.48 -2.04 6.56
C ALA A 533 -22.71 -3.55 6.60
N ILE A 534 -23.80 -4.01 7.22
CA ILE A 534 -24.19 -5.43 7.21
C ILE A 534 -24.51 -5.89 5.79
N GLY A 535 -25.26 -5.09 5.02
CA GLY A 535 -25.57 -5.37 3.63
C GLY A 535 -24.32 -5.47 2.76
N LEU A 536 -23.37 -4.56 2.93
CA LEU A 536 -22.09 -4.57 2.22
C LEU A 536 -21.22 -5.77 2.62
N TRP A 537 -21.23 -6.16 3.89
CA TRP A 537 -20.55 -7.37 4.37
C TRP A 537 -21.13 -8.64 3.75
N LEU A 538 -22.45 -8.79 3.75
CA LEU A 538 -23.15 -9.92 3.12
C LEU A 538 -22.91 -9.95 1.61
N PHE A 539 -22.96 -8.79 0.94
CA PHE A 539 -22.66 -8.68 -0.48
C PHE A 539 -21.19 -9.02 -0.79
N GLY A 540 -20.26 -8.67 0.09
CA GLY A 540 -18.87 -9.10 0.01
C GLY A 540 -18.71 -10.60 0.15
N MET A 541 -19.43 -11.23 1.08
CA MET A 541 -19.42 -12.68 1.26
C MET A 541 -19.87 -13.45 0.01
N LEU A 542 -20.78 -12.89 -0.80
CA LEU A 542 -21.27 -13.52 -2.03
C LEU A 542 -20.20 -13.66 -3.13
N GLU A 543 -19.10 -12.90 -3.08
CA GLU A 543 -17.98 -13.07 -4.01
C GLU A 543 -17.48 -14.52 -4.02
N TRP A 544 -17.40 -15.14 -2.84
CA TRP A 544 -16.83 -16.47 -2.69
C TRP A 544 -17.59 -17.55 -3.45
N PRO A 545 -18.88 -17.82 -3.16
CA PRO A 545 -19.61 -18.85 -3.90
C PRO A 545 -19.72 -18.53 -5.38
N LEU A 546 -19.84 -17.25 -5.76
CA LEU A 546 -19.99 -16.87 -7.17
C LEU A 546 -18.71 -17.11 -7.97
N VAL A 547 -17.57 -16.61 -7.51
CA VAL A 547 -16.30 -16.77 -8.24
C VAL A 547 -15.90 -18.24 -8.30
N ALA A 548 -16.05 -18.99 -7.20
CA ALA A 548 -15.69 -20.40 -7.16
C ALA A 548 -16.60 -21.28 -8.03
N LEU A 549 -17.92 -21.07 -8.02
CA LEU A 549 -18.83 -21.88 -8.85
C LEU A 549 -18.70 -21.53 -10.33
N VAL A 550 -18.52 -20.26 -10.67
CA VAL A 550 -18.28 -19.86 -12.06
C VAL A 550 -16.95 -20.43 -12.56
N SER A 551 -15.90 -20.48 -11.74
CA SER A 551 -14.63 -21.09 -12.17
C SER A 551 -14.77 -22.60 -12.41
N VAL A 552 -15.55 -23.31 -11.58
CA VAL A 552 -15.83 -24.74 -11.79
C VAL A 552 -16.57 -24.96 -13.10
N LEU A 553 -17.63 -24.19 -13.36
CA LEU A 553 -18.40 -24.29 -14.61
C LEU A 553 -17.55 -23.99 -15.85
N LEU A 554 -16.66 -23.00 -15.76
CA LEU A 554 -15.73 -22.67 -16.84
C LEU A 554 -14.72 -23.80 -17.09
N ASP A 555 -14.23 -24.44 -16.04
CA ASP A 555 -13.30 -25.57 -16.15
C ASP A 555 -13.96 -26.76 -16.85
N GLU A 556 -15.16 -27.15 -16.40
CA GLU A 556 -15.97 -28.21 -17.00
C GLU A 556 -16.26 -27.93 -18.49
N GLN A 557 -16.61 -26.69 -18.85
CA GLN A 557 -16.87 -26.31 -20.25
C GLN A 557 -15.61 -26.27 -21.12
N SER A 558 -14.44 -26.09 -20.53
CA SER A 558 -13.16 -26.03 -21.25
C SER A 558 -12.54 -27.40 -21.53
N GLY A 559 -13.23 -28.48 -21.18
CA GLY A 559 -12.74 -29.85 -21.29
C GLY A 559 -11.91 -30.31 -20.08
N GLY A 560 -11.92 -29.54 -18.99
CA GLY A 560 -11.41 -29.92 -17.67
C GLY A 560 -12.44 -30.71 -16.85
N GLY A 561 -12.42 -30.52 -15.52
CA GLY A 561 -13.39 -31.13 -14.59
C GLY A 561 -12.82 -32.13 -13.57
N GLU A 562 -11.50 -32.38 -13.56
CA GLU A 562 -10.90 -33.33 -12.61
C GLU A 562 -10.77 -32.79 -11.17
N GLU A 563 -10.96 -31.48 -10.99
CA GLU A 563 -10.75 -30.79 -9.71
C GLU A 563 -12.07 -30.59 -8.92
N ASP A 564 -13.23 -30.85 -9.52
CA ASP A 564 -14.56 -30.70 -8.90
C ASP A 564 -14.71 -29.38 -8.09
N PHE A 565 -15.19 -29.45 -6.85
CA PHE A 565 -15.46 -28.29 -5.99
C PHE A 565 -14.22 -27.74 -5.24
N ARG A 566 -13.00 -28.14 -5.60
CA ARG A 566 -11.78 -27.69 -4.89
C ARG A 566 -11.61 -26.18 -4.86
N ALA A 567 -12.04 -25.48 -5.92
CA ALA A 567 -12.03 -24.02 -5.97
C ALA A 567 -12.85 -23.38 -4.82
N VAL A 568 -13.93 -24.02 -4.38
CA VAL A 568 -14.78 -23.51 -3.27
C VAL A 568 -14.00 -23.47 -1.97
N VAL A 569 -13.12 -24.44 -1.72
CA VAL A 569 -12.33 -24.48 -0.47
C VAL A 569 -11.10 -23.57 -0.56
N LEU A 570 -10.45 -23.54 -1.73
CA LEU A 570 -9.17 -22.85 -1.91
C LEU A 570 -9.32 -21.34 -2.13
N TYR A 571 -10.41 -20.91 -2.75
CA TYR A 571 -10.57 -19.52 -3.17
C TYR A 571 -10.43 -18.51 -2.01
N PRO A 572 -11.16 -18.60 -0.88
CA PRO A 572 -11.03 -17.64 0.20
C PRO A 572 -9.61 -17.53 0.79
N GLY A 573 -8.93 -18.67 0.95
CA GLY A 573 -7.55 -18.69 1.46
C GLY A 573 -6.57 -18.01 0.51
N SER A 574 -6.72 -18.22 -0.80
CA SER A 574 -5.87 -17.59 -1.81
C SER A 574 -5.99 -16.06 -1.83
N GLN A 575 -7.16 -15.53 -1.48
CA GLN A 575 -7.47 -14.09 -1.52
C GLN A 575 -7.04 -13.34 -0.25
N PHE A 576 -6.64 -14.05 0.80
CA PHE A 576 -6.27 -13.47 2.09
C PHE A 576 -5.23 -12.32 2.03
N PRO A 577 -4.22 -12.31 1.13
CA PRO A 577 -3.31 -11.17 0.93
C PRO A 577 -3.99 -9.81 0.74
N ARG A 578 -5.23 -9.77 0.22
CA ARG A 578 -6.01 -8.53 0.04
C ARG A 578 -6.35 -7.83 1.35
N LEU A 579 -6.27 -8.53 2.49
CA LEU A 579 -6.43 -7.91 3.80
C LEU A 579 -5.41 -6.78 4.03
N LEU A 580 -4.19 -6.87 3.49
CA LEU A 580 -3.16 -5.85 3.69
C LEU A 580 -3.54 -4.49 3.07
N PRO A 581 -3.81 -4.38 1.75
CA PRO A 581 -4.20 -3.11 1.14
C PRO A 581 -5.54 -2.59 1.69
N LEU A 582 -6.50 -3.46 2.01
CA LEU A 582 -7.77 -3.05 2.61
C LEU A 582 -7.61 -2.56 4.06
N SER A 583 -6.71 -3.14 4.84
CA SER A 583 -6.37 -2.64 6.19
C SER A 583 -5.65 -1.29 6.09
N GLY A 584 -4.79 -1.13 5.09
CA GLY A 584 -4.19 0.16 4.75
C GLY A 584 -5.24 1.20 4.39
N ALA A 585 -6.24 0.83 3.57
CA ALA A 585 -7.36 1.69 3.24
C ALA A 585 -8.14 2.11 4.50
N LEU A 586 -8.41 1.18 5.41
CA LEU A 586 -9.11 1.46 6.66
C LEU A 586 -8.32 2.42 7.55
N LEU A 587 -7.00 2.22 7.67
CA LEU A 587 -6.13 3.13 8.40
C LEU A 587 -6.16 4.54 7.80
N LEU A 588 -6.03 4.66 6.47
CA LEU A 588 -6.08 5.94 5.77
C LEU A 588 -7.44 6.64 5.94
N GLN A 589 -8.53 5.87 5.96
CA GLN A 589 -9.89 6.38 6.21
C GLN A 589 -10.04 6.89 7.64
N ILE A 590 -9.52 6.15 8.62
CA ILE A 590 -9.51 6.57 10.03
C ILE A 590 -8.71 7.85 10.20
N ILE A 591 -7.59 8.00 9.50
CA ILE A 591 -6.77 9.23 9.56
C ILE A 591 -7.48 10.42 8.90
N GLY A 592 -8.48 10.19 8.06
CA GLY A 592 -9.22 11.24 7.35
C GLY A 592 -8.53 11.72 6.07
N LEU A 593 -7.67 10.89 5.46
CA LEU A 593 -7.05 11.23 4.18
C LEU A 593 -8.03 10.93 3.03
N PRO A 594 -8.51 11.95 2.28
CA PRO A 594 -9.46 11.72 1.21
C PRO A 594 -8.79 10.97 0.05
N VAL A 595 -9.59 10.21 -0.72
CA VAL A 595 -9.19 9.48 -1.95
C VAL A 595 -8.21 8.32 -1.74
N LEU A 596 -7.23 8.43 -0.84
CA LEU A 596 -6.23 7.38 -0.60
C LEU A 596 -6.84 6.02 -0.19
N PRO A 597 -7.90 5.94 0.62
CA PRO A 597 -8.57 4.66 0.92
C PRO A 597 -9.11 3.98 -0.34
N VAL A 598 -9.69 4.75 -1.27
CA VAL A 598 -10.21 4.25 -2.54
C VAL A 598 -9.06 3.75 -3.43
N LEU A 599 -7.94 4.47 -3.49
CA LEU A 599 -6.75 4.01 -4.22
C LEU A 599 -6.15 2.72 -3.64
N ALA A 600 -6.08 2.62 -2.31
CA ALA A 600 -5.64 1.40 -1.63
C ALA A 600 -6.58 0.23 -1.91
N TRP A 601 -7.89 0.47 -1.96
CA TRP A 601 -8.87 -0.53 -2.37
C TRP A 601 -8.69 -0.94 -3.84
N ILE A 602 -8.54 0.00 -4.78
CA ILE A 602 -8.21 -0.33 -6.18
C ILE A 602 -6.94 -1.20 -6.26
N GLY A 603 -5.93 -0.90 -5.45
CA GLY A 603 -4.76 -1.77 -5.29
C GLY A 603 -5.12 -3.21 -4.85
N ALA A 604 -6.07 -3.36 -3.91
CA ALA A 604 -6.60 -4.65 -3.52
C ALA A 604 -7.34 -5.37 -4.66
N ILE A 605 -8.04 -4.64 -5.55
CA ILE A 605 -8.71 -5.19 -6.73
C ILE A 605 -7.69 -5.74 -7.73
N VAL A 606 -6.64 -4.96 -8.03
CA VAL A 606 -5.53 -5.41 -8.89
C VAL A 606 -4.86 -6.64 -8.28
N TRP A 607 -4.69 -6.68 -6.96
CA TRP A 607 -4.12 -7.84 -6.29
C TRP A 607 -5.03 -9.08 -6.39
N ALA A 608 -6.35 -8.90 -6.28
CA ALA A 608 -7.33 -9.97 -6.44
C ALA A 608 -7.21 -10.68 -7.79
N TYR A 609 -7.04 -9.90 -8.87
CA TYR A 609 -6.80 -10.43 -10.21
C TYR A 609 -5.62 -11.40 -10.23
N TRP A 610 -4.48 -10.97 -9.71
CA TRP A 610 -3.25 -11.75 -9.72
C TRP A 610 -3.30 -13.00 -8.84
N LEU A 611 -4.03 -12.93 -7.72
CA LEU A 611 -4.21 -14.08 -6.82
C LEU A 611 -5.15 -15.12 -7.42
N ALA A 612 -6.25 -14.69 -8.03
CA ALA A 612 -7.20 -15.59 -8.67
C ALA A 612 -6.62 -16.21 -9.95
N SER A 613 -5.99 -15.42 -10.83
CA SER A 613 -5.29 -15.93 -12.01
C SER A 613 -4.25 -16.98 -11.61
N GLY A 614 -3.41 -16.68 -10.61
CA GLY A 614 -2.41 -17.62 -10.13
C GLY A 614 -2.99 -18.88 -9.48
N LEU A 615 -4.12 -18.77 -8.77
CA LEU A 615 -4.81 -19.93 -8.20
C LEU A 615 -5.32 -20.84 -9.30
N PHE A 616 -5.98 -20.28 -10.31
CA PHE A 616 -6.57 -21.06 -11.40
C PHE A 616 -5.52 -21.61 -12.36
N GLU A 617 -4.41 -20.91 -12.58
CA GLU A 617 -3.22 -21.47 -13.23
C GLU A 617 -2.69 -22.70 -12.46
N ALA A 618 -2.61 -22.64 -11.12
CA ALA A 618 -2.10 -23.76 -10.32
C ALA A 618 -3.11 -24.93 -10.22
N LEU A 619 -4.40 -24.63 -10.11
CA LEU A 619 -5.46 -25.61 -9.91
C LEU A 619 -5.89 -26.28 -11.22
N TYR A 620 -6.13 -25.50 -12.27
CA TYR A 620 -6.70 -25.97 -13.54
C TYR A 620 -5.71 -25.96 -14.72
N ASP A 621 -4.46 -25.51 -14.52
CA ASP A 621 -3.45 -25.30 -15.59
C ASP A 621 -3.96 -24.36 -16.72
N TRP A 622 -4.86 -23.43 -16.37
CA TRP A 622 -5.37 -22.42 -17.30
C TRP A 622 -4.24 -21.53 -17.81
N ARG A 623 -4.24 -21.24 -19.12
CA ARG A 623 -3.24 -20.36 -19.75
C ARG A 623 -3.90 -19.32 -20.65
N GLY A 624 -3.22 -18.19 -20.84
CA GLY A 624 -3.67 -17.14 -21.74
C GLY A 624 -5.04 -16.56 -21.36
N SER A 625 -6.03 -16.67 -22.27
CA SER A 625 -7.36 -16.07 -22.09
C SER A 625 -8.15 -16.65 -20.92
N GLN A 626 -8.00 -17.94 -20.61
CA GLN A 626 -8.69 -18.58 -19.48
C GLN A 626 -8.19 -18.02 -18.14
N ALA A 627 -6.87 -17.90 -17.97
CA ALA A 627 -6.26 -17.30 -16.78
C ALA A 627 -6.68 -15.84 -16.61
N ILE A 628 -6.73 -15.06 -17.71
CA ILE A 628 -7.23 -13.69 -17.72
C ILE A 628 -8.69 -13.65 -17.25
N LEU A 629 -9.55 -14.52 -17.80
CA LEU A 629 -10.97 -14.54 -17.46
C LEU A 629 -11.18 -14.93 -15.99
N GLY A 630 -10.47 -15.95 -15.50
CA GLY A 630 -10.46 -16.33 -14.09
C GLY A 630 -10.02 -15.20 -13.15
N GLY A 631 -8.99 -14.43 -13.54
CA GLY A 631 -8.56 -13.25 -12.80
C GLY A 631 -9.59 -12.10 -12.82
N LEU A 632 -10.36 -11.93 -13.89
CA LEU A 632 -11.36 -10.87 -14.02
C LEU A 632 -12.63 -11.10 -13.20
N LEU A 633 -12.96 -12.36 -12.86
CA LEU A 633 -14.12 -12.70 -12.03
C LEU A 633 -14.15 -11.90 -10.71
N PRO A 634 -13.14 -11.97 -9.82
CA PRO A 634 -13.15 -11.19 -8.58
C PRO A 634 -13.05 -9.68 -8.81
N VAL A 635 -12.41 -9.25 -9.90
CA VAL A 635 -12.29 -7.82 -10.23
C VAL A 635 -13.67 -7.22 -10.48
N SER A 636 -14.50 -7.89 -11.27
CA SER A 636 -15.85 -7.44 -11.57
C SER A 636 -16.70 -7.29 -10.30
N TRP A 637 -16.66 -8.29 -9.40
CA TRP A 637 -17.39 -8.26 -8.14
C TRP A 637 -16.90 -7.14 -7.21
N GLN A 638 -15.58 -6.97 -7.11
CA GLN A 638 -15.00 -5.94 -6.26
C GLN A 638 -15.26 -4.52 -6.76
N LEU A 639 -15.35 -4.31 -8.08
CA LEU A 639 -15.77 -3.03 -8.63
C LEU A 639 -17.23 -2.73 -8.29
N LEU A 640 -18.13 -3.72 -8.37
CA LEU A 640 -19.51 -3.56 -7.92
C LEU A 640 -19.59 -3.23 -6.42
N LEU A 641 -18.77 -3.90 -5.60
CA LEU A 641 -18.70 -3.65 -4.16
C LEU A 641 -18.19 -2.24 -3.84
N LEU A 642 -17.17 -1.78 -4.57
CA LEU A 642 -16.65 -0.42 -4.46
C LEU A 642 -17.71 0.62 -4.89
N ILE A 643 -18.46 0.37 -5.96
CA ILE A 643 -19.57 1.23 -6.39
C ILE A 643 -20.65 1.27 -5.30
N GLY A 644 -21.04 0.12 -4.75
CA GLY A 644 -21.98 0.04 -3.63
C GLY A 644 -21.53 0.84 -2.41
N PHE A 645 -20.25 0.75 -2.04
CA PHE A 645 -19.65 1.58 -1.00
C PHE A 645 -19.73 3.08 -1.33
N LEU A 646 -19.37 3.50 -2.55
CA LEU A 646 -19.40 4.91 -2.95
C LEU A 646 -20.82 5.49 -2.97
N ILE A 647 -21.83 4.68 -3.29
CA ILE A 647 -23.23 5.07 -3.23
C ILE A 647 -23.68 5.21 -1.77
N ALA A 648 -23.36 4.22 -0.92
CA ALA A 648 -23.76 4.21 0.48
C ALA A 648 -23.02 5.25 1.35
N ALA A 649 -21.83 5.67 0.94
CA ALA A 649 -21.01 6.64 1.66
C ALA A 649 -21.38 8.12 1.36
N ARG A 650 -22.20 8.37 0.33
CA ARG A 650 -22.82 9.69 0.07
C ARG A 650 -24.04 9.85 0.97
#